data_AF-A0A8H7PFR8-F1
#
_entry.id   AF-A0A8H7PFR8-F1
#
_cell.length_a   1.000
_cell.length_b   1.000
_cell.length_c   1.000
_cell.angle_alpha   90.00
_cell.angle_beta   90.00
_cell.angle_gamma   90.00
#
_symmetry.space_group_name_H-M   'P 1'
#
loop_
_entity.id
_entity.type
_entity.pdbx_description
1 polymer ?
#
loop_
_entity_poly.entity_id
_entity_poly.type
_entity_poly.pdbx_seq_one_letter_code
_entity_poly.pdbx_strand_id
1 'polypeptide(L)'
;MVVDENERHLAQVSISSNKNVSVKLYLSCPKPECKFHRRKCIRIDDNEKCERCVRLKRQCVNASRKPESEEDNSIDDEIVSDETTTHTIINYYQQLNELQEQFHTLEKALTMARITPELSFESSDFDSSSNDSSSNESISLLPPLSPDGKTDPNEQQVVRSKRQKTFDGSIKQSWTLSMTKNGLSVHTNIQNVQDLMSFGMYAVQYLDGTSINPQPSDGLSTLSLIARGRINNISHIFHQALKKNAGHGAVSVPSVSASLIFDQENVISILVTAYFACFNDSHSIMTSPLYYSRFHNPEDPLSSPLTAVMCAVMTMRPCRHIPYSFQELRQMGEYFFNIARDGLADIIDEPSRSTEGTIGFLLLAHYCFYTLRFSEARSYSTTAYLIAHNAVGHIKEIDNTSAEMVIMKRVYFMLSLQESSLKDFLGGGSDNFDVEIFNTKLEALPDDSDFGRTFIKLGTRILNLLRSQQLLIVLRQLHSAHSGEVAEFSADAFIRLQHLIQNWWKDTPLEERIFLNPFDIKTEKGDLDKVQHSYQFMALLAFHSFQISVHSCFISGDNDHLHQEKQSTCSEQANAIYYQSMRVCLNSSKMLLDVSEKIYQLDDICRFDYGFLMGILEALAVLTVSSDQYIAKEASIYVKKCFTLLRMTMFQDMTSVPEKLIVGQKPDKHLVTLPLYDNCPSPALYIMWESMVRSLSELGIHVE
;
A
#
# COMPACT_ATOMS: atom_id res chain seq x y z
N MET A 1 -18.43 -66.19 12.06
CA MET A 1 -19.60 -65.84 11.25
C MET A 1 -19.09 -65.59 9.84
N VAL A 2 -19.45 -66.49 8.94
CA VAL A 2 -19.12 -66.48 7.52
C VAL A 2 -19.94 -65.37 6.86
N VAL A 3 -19.30 -64.50 6.10
CA VAL A 3 -20.01 -63.57 5.20
C VAL A 3 -19.41 -63.77 3.81
N ASP A 4 -20.31 -64.16 2.91
CA ASP A 4 -20.15 -64.45 1.50
C ASP A 4 -19.45 -63.34 0.72
N GLU A 5 -18.43 -63.75 -0.05
CA GLU A 5 -18.02 -63.11 -1.29
C GLU A 5 -18.90 -63.65 -2.42
N ASN A 6 -19.72 -62.80 -3.06
CA ASN A 6 -20.08 -62.98 -4.47
C ASN A 6 -20.77 -61.74 -5.05
N GLU A 7 -20.48 -61.50 -6.33
CA GLU A 7 -21.14 -60.59 -7.28
C GLU A 7 -20.69 -59.10 -7.30
N ARG A 8 -19.56 -58.85 -7.97
CA ARG A 8 -19.37 -57.61 -8.76
C ARG A 8 -19.15 -57.97 -10.22
N HIS A 9 -20.23 -57.91 -11.01
CA HIS A 9 -20.15 -57.85 -12.47
C HIS A 9 -19.66 -56.46 -12.90
N LEU A 10 -18.40 -56.37 -13.32
CA LEU A 10 -17.84 -55.22 -14.01
C LEU A 10 -18.37 -55.19 -15.46
N ALA A 11 -19.29 -54.28 -15.74
CA ALA A 11 -19.58 -53.86 -17.10
C ALA A 11 -18.44 -52.95 -17.58
N GLN A 12 -17.56 -53.49 -18.43
CA GLN A 12 -16.65 -52.69 -19.25
C GLN A 12 -17.49 -51.90 -20.27
N VAL A 13 -17.71 -50.61 -20.02
CA VAL A 13 -18.17 -49.67 -21.05
C VAL A 13 -16.93 -49.10 -21.74
N SER A 14 -16.63 -49.65 -22.90
CA SER A 14 -15.69 -49.10 -23.87
C SER A 14 -16.20 -47.74 -24.37
N ILE A 15 -15.51 -46.66 -24.02
CA ILE A 15 -15.74 -45.32 -24.59
C ILE A 15 -15.14 -45.30 -26.00
N SER A 16 -15.99 -45.47 -27.01
CA SER A 16 -15.64 -45.29 -28.40
C SER A 16 -15.83 -43.82 -28.83
N SER A 17 -14.73 -43.19 -29.20
CA SER A 17 -14.57 -42.23 -30.31
C SER A 17 -15.61 -41.12 -30.55
N ASN A 18 -15.15 -39.88 -30.35
CA ASN A 18 -15.38 -38.68 -31.17
C ASN A 18 -16.63 -38.67 -32.07
N LYS A 19 -17.68 -38.00 -31.59
CA LYS A 19 -18.61 -37.26 -32.45
C LYS A 19 -18.43 -35.77 -32.17
N ASN A 20 -18.07 -35.02 -33.21
CA ASN A 20 -18.10 -33.56 -33.22
C ASN A 20 -19.53 -33.09 -32.94
N VAL A 21 -19.82 -32.71 -31.70
CA VAL A 21 -21.03 -31.97 -31.34
C VAL A 21 -20.75 -30.52 -31.68
N SER A 22 -21.41 -29.98 -32.70
CA SER A 22 -21.36 -28.56 -33.02
C SER A 22 -22.12 -27.78 -31.95
N VAL A 23 -21.40 -27.21 -30.98
CA VAL A 23 -21.98 -26.28 -30.01
C VAL A 23 -22.30 -24.97 -30.73
N LYS A 24 -23.59 -24.67 -30.92
CA LYS A 24 -24.02 -23.35 -31.43
C LYS A 24 -23.95 -22.33 -30.30
N LEU A 25 -22.99 -21.40 -30.42
CA LEU A 25 -22.90 -20.24 -29.54
C LEU A 25 -23.94 -19.20 -29.99
N TYR A 26 -25.06 -19.09 -29.28
CA TYR A 26 -26.02 -18.02 -29.50
C TYR A 26 -25.55 -16.73 -28.82
N LEU A 27 -25.24 -15.71 -29.62
CA LEU A 27 -25.08 -14.33 -29.15
C LEU A 27 -26.48 -13.76 -28.92
N SER A 28 -26.78 -13.45 -27.66
CA SER A 28 -28.00 -12.81 -27.12
C SER A 28 -29.19 -13.75 -26.80
N CYS A 29 -29.47 -13.89 -25.50
CA CYS A 29 -30.70 -14.46 -24.95
C CYS A 29 -31.77 -13.35 -24.91
N PRO A 30 -33.02 -13.60 -25.33
CA PRO A 30 -34.05 -12.55 -25.44
C PRO A 30 -34.70 -12.15 -24.09
N LYS A 31 -34.17 -12.58 -22.93
CA LYS A 31 -34.72 -12.19 -21.62
C LYS A 31 -34.04 -10.99 -21.00
N PRO A 32 -34.78 -10.11 -20.30
CA PRO A 32 -34.22 -9.01 -19.51
C PRO A 32 -33.17 -9.51 -18.52
N GLU A 33 -33.40 -10.55 -17.72
CA GLU A 33 -32.47 -10.95 -16.64
C GLU A 33 -31.11 -11.46 -17.16
N CYS A 34 -31.08 -12.35 -18.15
CA CYS A 34 -29.81 -12.80 -18.75
C CYS A 34 -29.10 -11.68 -19.54
N LYS A 35 -29.88 -10.73 -20.09
CA LYS A 35 -29.37 -9.56 -20.84
C LYS A 35 -28.89 -8.45 -19.89
N PHE A 36 -29.53 -8.27 -18.73
CA PHE A 36 -29.14 -7.38 -17.63
C PHE A 36 -27.79 -7.82 -17.05
N HIS A 37 -27.58 -9.13 -16.91
CA HIS A 37 -26.32 -9.69 -16.40
C HIS A 37 -25.26 -9.94 -17.49
N ARG A 38 -25.46 -9.50 -18.74
CA ARG A 38 -24.48 -9.53 -19.86
C ARG A 38 -23.70 -10.86 -20.07
N ARG A 39 -24.28 -12.03 -19.79
CA ARG A 39 -23.55 -13.33 -19.90
C ARG A 39 -24.06 -14.21 -21.04
N LYS A 40 -23.12 -14.94 -21.66
CA LYS A 40 -23.40 -15.92 -22.71
C LYS A 40 -24.07 -17.16 -22.09
N CYS A 41 -25.23 -17.52 -22.62
CA CYS A 41 -26.00 -18.68 -22.20
C CYS A 41 -25.66 -19.85 -23.13
N ILE A 42 -24.95 -20.87 -22.64
CA ILE A 42 -24.60 -22.06 -23.44
C ILE A 42 -25.75 -23.06 -23.33
N ARG A 43 -26.33 -23.41 -24.48
CA ARG A 43 -27.35 -24.45 -24.62
C ARG A 43 -26.83 -25.51 -25.58
N ILE A 44 -27.07 -26.78 -25.23
CA ILE A 44 -26.75 -27.92 -26.10
C ILE A 44 -27.87 -28.08 -27.15
N ASP A 45 -29.12 -27.89 -26.73
CA ASP A 45 -30.32 -27.81 -27.59
C ASP A 45 -31.18 -26.59 -27.18
N ASP A 46 -31.88 -25.98 -28.15
CA ASP A 46 -32.77 -24.85 -27.92
C ASP A 46 -33.91 -25.18 -26.93
N ASN A 47 -34.30 -26.46 -26.87
CA ASN A 47 -35.33 -26.97 -25.95
C ASN A 47 -34.78 -27.39 -24.58
N GLU A 48 -33.46 -27.46 -24.41
CA GLU A 48 -32.86 -27.83 -23.13
C GLU A 48 -32.67 -26.63 -22.21
N LYS A 49 -32.69 -26.90 -20.90
CA LYS A 49 -32.27 -25.92 -19.90
C LYS A 49 -30.81 -25.57 -20.18
N CYS A 50 -30.43 -24.30 -20.11
CA CYS A 50 -29.02 -23.95 -20.26
C CYS A 50 -28.17 -24.55 -19.14
N GLU A 51 -26.90 -24.82 -19.44
CA GLU A 51 -25.97 -25.51 -18.54
C GLU A 51 -25.93 -24.89 -17.15
N ARG A 52 -25.95 -23.54 -17.08
CA ARG A 52 -26.01 -22.80 -15.81
C ARG A 52 -27.29 -23.05 -15.02
N CYS A 53 -28.47 -22.99 -15.65
CA CYS A 53 -29.73 -23.23 -14.95
C CYS A 53 -29.83 -24.68 -14.46
N VAL A 54 -29.31 -25.64 -15.24
CA VAL A 54 -29.17 -27.04 -14.83
C VAL A 54 -28.28 -27.14 -13.60
N ARG A 55 -27.07 -26.57 -13.67
CA ARG A 55 -26.09 -26.57 -12.57
C ARG A 55 -26.63 -25.94 -11.29
N LEU A 56 -27.28 -24.79 -11.40
CA LEU A 56 -27.84 -24.04 -10.26
C LEU A 56 -29.20 -24.58 -9.78
N LYS A 57 -29.72 -25.67 -10.37
CA LYS A 57 -31.05 -26.22 -10.08
C LYS A 57 -32.18 -25.16 -10.17
N ARG A 58 -32.02 -24.13 -11.01
CA ARG A 58 -33.04 -23.09 -11.24
C ARG A 58 -33.91 -23.46 -12.44
N GLN A 59 -35.18 -23.06 -12.42
CA GLN A 59 -36.07 -23.28 -13.56
C GLN A 59 -35.58 -22.46 -14.76
N CYS A 60 -35.18 -23.13 -15.84
CA CYS A 60 -34.86 -22.43 -17.08
C CYS A 60 -36.16 -22.10 -17.81
N VAL A 61 -36.62 -20.86 -17.70
CA VAL A 61 -37.95 -20.44 -18.14
C VAL A 61 -38.08 -20.34 -19.69
N ASN A 62 -37.24 -21.03 -20.48
CA ASN A 62 -37.33 -21.07 -21.95
C ASN A 62 -37.45 -22.49 -22.53
N ALA A 63 -37.40 -23.56 -21.72
CA ALA A 63 -37.48 -24.93 -22.23
C ALA A 63 -38.88 -25.35 -22.74
N SER A 64 -39.88 -24.46 -22.71
CA SER A 64 -41.30 -24.84 -22.88
C SER A 64 -42.12 -23.97 -23.82
N ARG A 65 -41.53 -23.00 -24.53
CA ARG A 65 -42.25 -22.24 -25.56
C ARG A 65 -41.78 -22.66 -26.94
N LYS A 66 -42.42 -23.70 -27.49
CA LYS A 66 -42.59 -23.77 -28.95
C LYS A 66 -43.50 -22.59 -29.33
N PRO A 67 -43.14 -21.78 -30.34
CA PRO A 67 -44.10 -20.86 -30.93
C PRO A 67 -45.09 -21.71 -31.72
N GLU A 68 -46.21 -22.06 -31.08
CA GLU A 68 -47.41 -22.39 -31.84
C GLU A 68 -47.90 -21.09 -32.47
N SER A 69 -47.97 -21.14 -33.79
CA SER A 69 -48.48 -20.12 -34.68
C SER A 69 -49.88 -19.69 -34.25
N GLU A 70 -50.02 -18.48 -33.72
CA GLU A 70 -51.30 -17.77 -33.76
C GLU A 70 -51.08 -16.29 -34.11
N GLU A 71 -51.96 -15.89 -35.01
CA GLU A 71 -52.06 -14.61 -35.69
C GLU A 71 -52.45 -13.49 -34.73
N ASP A 72 -51.94 -12.30 -35.04
CA ASP A 72 -52.66 -11.03 -34.98
C ASP A 72 -53.34 -10.66 -33.64
N ASN A 73 -52.64 -9.86 -32.84
CA ASN A 73 -53.22 -8.73 -32.14
C ASN A 73 -52.12 -7.70 -31.85
N SER A 74 -52.17 -6.61 -32.62
CA SER A 74 -51.43 -5.37 -32.42
C SER A 74 -51.67 -4.81 -31.02
N ILE A 75 -50.62 -4.83 -30.19
CA ILE A 75 -50.47 -3.91 -29.05
C ILE A 75 -49.21 -3.12 -29.35
N ASP A 76 -49.42 -1.85 -29.69
CA ASP A 76 -48.38 -0.84 -29.87
C ASP A 76 -47.66 -0.60 -28.54
N ASP A 77 -46.60 -1.36 -28.27
CA ASP A 77 -45.53 -0.92 -27.39
C ASP A 77 -44.56 -0.09 -28.23
N GLU A 78 -44.87 1.21 -28.29
CA GLU A 78 -44.03 2.27 -28.80
C GLU A 78 -42.73 2.31 -27.97
N ILE A 79 -41.75 1.51 -28.38
CA ILE A 79 -40.35 1.65 -27.98
C ILE A 79 -39.89 2.97 -28.60
N VAL A 80 -40.05 4.05 -27.84
CA VAL A 80 -39.32 5.30 -28.04
C VAL A 80 -37.84 4.94 -27.90
N SER A 81 -37.19 4.67 -29.03
CA SER A 81 -35.75 4.74 -29.13
C SER A 81 -35.38 6.20 -28.86
N ASP A 82 -35.02 6.49 -27.62
CA ASP A 82 -34.64 7.82 -27.17
C ASP A 82 -33.28 8.18 -27.80
N GLU A 83 -33.32 8.52 -29.10
CA GLU A 83 -32.22 9.13 -29.85
C GLU A 83 -31.71 10.38 -29.13
N THR A 84 -32.59 11.03 -28.35
CA THR A 84 -32.33 12.08 -27.38
C THR A 84 -31.34 11.67 -26.29
N THR A 85 -31.44 10.50 -25.66
CA THR A 85 -30.43 10.05 -24.66
C THR A 85 -29.07 9.84 -25.33
N THR A 86 -29.05 9.23 -26.52
CA THR A 86 -27.79 8.96 -27.25
C THR A 86 -27.11 10.27 -27.69
N HIS A 87 -27.88 11.23 -28.20
CA HIS A 87 -27.38 12.57 -28.51
C HIS A 87 -26.90 13.32 -27.28
N THR A 88 -27.58 13.18 -26.15
CA THR A 88 -27.19 13.81 -24.88
C THR A 88 -25.86 13.26 -24.38
N ILE A 89 -25.64 11.94 -24.47
CA ILE A 89 -24.37 11.29 -24.11
C ILE A 89 -23.24 11.76 -25.04
N ILE A 90 -23.48 11.82 -26.36
CA ILE A 90 -22.48 12.31 -27.32
C ILE A 90 -22.10 13.77 -27.03
N ASN A 91 -23.08 14.61 -26.66
CA ASN A 91 -22.86 16.01 -26.32
C ASN A 91 -22.03 16.15 -25.03
N TYR A 92 -22.27 15.32 -24.01
CA TYR A 92 -21.41 15.30 -22.81
C TYR A 92 -19.98 14.85 -23.10
N TYR A 93 -19.79 13.86 -23.98
CA TYR A 93 -18.43 13.46 -24.41
C TYR A 93 -17.70 14.58 -25.17
N GLN A 94 -18.41 15.34 -26.00
CA GLN A 94 -17.82 16.51 -26.67
C GLN A 94 -17.43 17.61 -25.66
N GLN A 95 -18.32 17.94 -24.71
CA GLN A 95 -18.02 18.93 -23.67
C GLN A 95 -16.83 18.52 -22.80
N LEU A 96 -16.69 17.24 -22.45
CA LEU A 96 -15.53 16.74 -21.70
C LEU A 96 -14.23 16.88 -22.49
N ASN A 97 -14.24 16.58 -23.78
CA ASN A 97 -13.06 16.74 -24.63
C ASN A 97 -12.65 18.22 -24.77
N GLU A 98 -13.61 19.13 -24.94
CA GLU A 98 -13.35 20.58 -24.98
C GLU A 98 -12.75 21.08 -23.65
N LEU A 99 -13.29 20.62 -22.52
CA LEU A 99 -12.79 21.01 -21.20
C LEU A 99 -11.36 20.49 -20.96
N GLN A 100 -11.06 19.29 -21.45
CA GLN A 100 -9.73 18.69 -21.36
C GLN A 100 -8.72 19.45 -22.23
N GLU A 101 -9.13 19.92 -23.42
CA GLU A 101 -8.30 20.77 -24.28
C GLU A 101 -8.05 22.16 -23.67
N GLN A 102 -9.05 22.75 -23.02
CA GLN A 102 -8.90 24.00 -22.27
C GLN A 102 -7.92 23.85 -21.10
N PHE A 103 -8.00 22.75 -20.36
CA PHE A 103 -7.05 22.45 -19.28
C PHE A 103 -5.63 22.35 -19.80
N HIS A 104 -5.43 21.64 -20.93
CA HIS A 104 -4.10 21.47 -21.52
C HIS A 104 -3.54 22.78 -22.09
N THR A 105 -4.41 23.66 -22.58
CA THR A 105 -4.03 25.02 -23.02
C THR A 105 -3.62 25.88 -21.83
N LEU A 106 -4.35 25.83 -20.71
CA LEU A 106 -4.03 26.54 -19.49
C LEU A 106 -2.68 26.06 -18.89
N GLU A 107 -2.45 24.76 -18.90
CA GLU A 107 -1.22 24.13 -18.44
C GLU A 107 -0.02 24.56 -19.29
N LYS A 108 -0.17 24.61 -20.61
CA LYS A 108 0.85 25.18 -21.53
C LYS A 108 1.09 26.66 -21.26
N ALA A 109 0.05 27.46 -21.04
CA ALA A 109 0.18 28.88 -20.76
C ALA A 109 0.92 29.13 -19.44
N LEU A 110 0.62 28.37 -18.38
CA LEU A 110 1.33 28.42 -17.10
C LEU A 110 2.79 27.98 -17.24
N THR A 111 3.05 26.96 -18.06
CA THR A 111 4.41 26.50 -18.34
C THR A 111 5.23 27.55 -19.12
N MET A 112 4.62 28.20 -20.11
CA MET A 112 5.23 29.32 -20.84
C MET A 112 5.48 30.53 -19.94
N ALA A 113 4.53 30.88 -19.08
CA ALA A 113 4.69 31.97 -18.11
C ALA A 113 5.87 31.72 -17.14
N ARG A 114 6.08 30.46 -16.74
CA ARG A 114 7.22 30.03 -15.88
C ARG A 114 8.58 30.08 -16.58
N ILE A 115 8.62 30.02 -17.91
CA ILE A 115 9.87 29.98 -18.68
C ILE A 115 10.31 31.40 -19.10
N THR A 116 9.48 32.43 -18.96
CA THR A 116 9.88 33.82 -19.25
C THR A 116 10.81 34.35 -18.15
N PRO A 117 12.11 34.53 -18.40
CA PRO A 117 13.00 35.20 -17.46
C PRO A 117 12.71 36.70 -17.54
N GLU A 118 12.75 37.41 -16.41
CA GLU A 118 12.77 38.87 -16.35
C GLU A 118 13.82 39.44 -17.32
N LEU A 119 13.37 39.93 -18.47
CA LEU A 119 14.18 40.71 -19.39
C LEU A 119 14.10 42.18 -19.00
N SER A 120 15.20 42.63 -18.39
CA SER A 120 15.83 43.95 -18.53
C SER A 120 14.99 45.08 -19.15
N PHE A 121 14.62 46.03 -18.30
CA PHE A 121 14.29 47.40 -18.69
C PHE A 121 15.53 48.08 -19.28
N GLU A 122 15.66 48.06 -20.60
CA GLU A 122 16.57 48.96 -21.32
C GLU A 122 15.83 50.26 -21.68
N SER A 123 16.40 51.36 -21.21
CA SER A 123 16.03 52.74 -21.54
C SER A 123 16.28 53.02 -23.01
N SER A 124 15.23 53.35 -23.76
CA SER A 124 15.36 53.90 -25.12
C SER A 124 15.49 55.43 -25.05
N ASP A 125 16.69 55.91 -25.34
CA ASP A 125 16.95 57.29 -25.75
C ASP A 125 16.24 57.56 -27.09
N PHE A 126 15.52 58.67 -27.16
CA PHE A 126 14.89 59.16 -28.39
C PHE A 126 15.70 60.36 -28.90
N ASP A 127 16.44 60.12 -29.98
CA ASP A 127 17.12 61.15 -30.75
C ASP A 127 16.14 62.18 -31.32
N SER A 128 16.52 63.45 -31.20
CA SER A 128 15.88 64.58 -31.89
C SER A 128 16.95 65.32 -32.67
N SER A 129 16.88 65.21 -33.99
CA SER A 129 17.64 66.02 -34.93
C SER A 129 16.84 67.27 -35.29
N SER A 130 17.42 68.47 -35.13
CA SER A 130 17.73 69.38 -36.24
C SER A 130 18.11 70.79 -35.76
N ASN A 131 19.19 71.29 -36.37
CA ASN A 131 19.63 72.68 -36.55
C ASN A 131 20.05 73.46 -35.27
N ASP A 132 21.12 74.25 -35.25
CA ASP A 132 21.83 74.92 -36.32
C ASP A 132 23.22 75.38 -35.82
N SER A 133 24.16 75.46 -36.78
CA SER A 133 25.25 76.44 -36.88
C SER A 133 26.32 76.64 -35.79
N SER A 134 27.59 76.44 -36.24
CA SER A 134 28.79 77.27 -36.00
C SER A 134 29.33 77.40 -34.56
N SER A 135 30.62 77.42 -34.25
CA SER A 135 31.90 77.37 -34.94
C SER A 135 32.94 77.63 -33.83
N ASN A 136 34.14 77.06 -33.94
CA ASN A 136 35.37 77.54 -33.27
C ASN A 136 35.39 77.40 -31.74
N GLU A 137 36.49 77.17 -31.03
CA GLU A 137 37.90 77.00 -31.32
C GLU A 137 38.50 76.54 -29.96
N SER A 138 39.35 75.54 -30.01
CA SER A 138 40.71 75.61 -29.45
C SER A 138 40.95 75.71 -27.92
N ILE A 139 41.69 74.69 -27.46
CA ILE A 139 43.02 74.83 -26.83
C ILE A 139 43.06 75.22 -25.33
N SER A 140 43.45 74.19 -24.55
CA SER A 140 44.57 74.18 -23.60
C SER A 140 44.39 74.33 -22.09
N LEU A 141 45.02 73.34 -21.45
CA LEU A 141 45.99 73.42 -20.34
C LEU A 141 45.46 73.82 -18.94
N LEU A 142 45.48 72.82 -18.04
CA LEU A 142 46.36 72.72 -16.85
C LEU A 142 46.82 74.06 -16.19
N PRO A 143 47.25 74.03 -14.92
CA PRO A 143 46.71 73.47 -13.68
C PRO A 143 46.80 74.57 -12.57
N PRO A 144 47.35 74.32 -11.37
CA PRO A 144 46.83 73.65 -10.18
C PRO A 144 46.63 74.67 -9.02
N LEU A 145 46.27 74.18 -7.83
CA LEU A 145 46.92 74.47 -6.54
C LEU A 145 45.90 74.48 -5.37
N SER A 146 46.13 73.54 -4.45
CA SER A 146 45.82 73.64 -3.02
C SER A 146 46.70 74.75 -2.38
N PRO A 147 46.71 75.00 -1.05
CA PRO A 147 45.89 74.50 0.05
C PRO A 147 45.48 75.60 1.08
N ASP A 148 44.86 75.15 2.17
CA ASP A 148 44.90 75.73 3.52
C ASP A 148 44.11 77.01 3.85
N GLY A 149 43.29 76.91 4.90
CA GLY A 149 42.81 78.09 5.62
C GLY A 149 41.58 77.87 6.49
N LYS A 150 41.81 77.52 7.75
CA LYS A 150 40.84 77.44 8.87
C LYS A 150 39.95 78.70 8.97
N THR A 151 38.65 78.52 9.25
CA THR A 151 37.88 79.17 10.34
C THR A 151 36.37 78.88 10.24
N ASP A 152 35.80 78.29 11.29
CA ASP A 152 34.41 78.51 11.75
C ASP A 152 34.29 79.94 12.34
N PRO A 153 33.11 80.59 12.51
CA PRO A 153 31.77 79.98 12.63
C PRO A 153 30.59 80.73 11.94
N ASN A 154 29.50 79.97 11.82
CA ASN A 154 28.08 80.37 11.91
C ASN A 154 27.30 80.87 10.68
N GLU A 155 26.12 80.24 10.57
CA GLU A 155 24.86 80.62 9.92
C GLU A 155 24.60 80.38 8.42
N GLN A 156 23.62 79.46 8.23
CA GLN A 156 22.53 79.47 7.26
C GLN A 156 22.86 79.15 5.78
N GLN A 157 22.55 77.91 5.35
CA GLN A 157 21.40 77.62 4.47
C GLN A 157 21.42 76.17 3.96
N VAL A 158 20.28 75.51 4.15
CA VAL A 158 19.54 74.69 3.16
C VAL A 158 20.32 74.22 1.93
N VAL A 159 20.44 72.90 1.73
CA VAL A 159 19.97 72.17 0.53
C VAL A 159 20.10 70.66 0.73
N ARG A 160 19.03 69.99 0.26
CA ARG A 160 18.75 68.55 0.22
C ARG A 160 19.83 67.75 -0.52
N SER A 161 20.17 66.59 0.03
CA SER A 161 20.63 65.42 -0.74
C SER A 161 19.80 64.21 -0.31
N LYS A 162 18.85 63.81 -1.17
CA LYS A 162 18.08 62.58 -1.02
C LYS A 162 18.98 61.41 -1.39
N ARG A 163 19.45 60.69 -0.37
CA ARG A 163 20.01 59.33 -0.51
C ARG A 163 18.83 58.36 -0.65
N GLN A 164 18.69 57.77 -1.82
CA GLN A 164 17.79 56.65 -2.08
C GLN A 164 18.34 55.43 -1.31
N LYS A 165 17.70 55.07 -0.19
CA LYS A 165 17.93 53.80 0.49
C LYS A 165 17.11 52.74 -0.22
N THR A 166 17.77 51.74 -0.79
CA THR A 166 17.17 50.47 -1.16
C THR A 166 16.68 49.77 0.11
N PHE A 167 15.44 49.28 0.08
CA PHE A 167 14.73 48.69 1.21
C PHE A 167 15.03 47.19 1.26
N ASP A 168 16.19 46.84 1.81
CA ASP A 168 16.50 45.46 2.23
C ASP A 168 16.11 45.33 3.71
N GLY A 169 14.82 45.05 3.94
CA GLY A 169 14.14 45.20 5.22
C GLY A 169 13.77 43.87 5.87
N SER A 170 14.73 43.01 6.19
CA SER A 170 14.48 41.97 7.20
C SER A 170 14.41 42.65 8.58
N ILE A 171 13.20 42.93 9.04
CA ILE A 171 12.97 43.47 10.38
C ILE A 171 13.34 42.37 11.38
N LYS A 172 14.58 42.39 11.90
CA LYS A 172 14.95 41.58 13.07
C LYS A 172 14.10 42.04 14.26
N GLN A 173 13.04 41.29 14.56
CA GLN A 173 12.21 41.52 15.73
C GLN A 173 12.94 40.99 16.97
N SER A 174 13.43 41.88 17.83
CA SER A 174 14.01 41.52 19.12
C SER A 174 12.92 41.59 20.18
N TRP A 175 12.37 40.44 20.56
CA TRP A 175 11.42 40.35 21.66
C TRP A 175 12.12 39.90 22.92
N THR A 176 11.81 40.57 24.03
CA THR A 176 12.29 40.15 25.35
C THR A 176 11.09 39.81 26.22
N LEU A 177 11.05 38.57 26.69
CA LEU A 177 10.10 38.13 27.70
C LEU A 177 10.64 38.50 29.08
N SER A 178 9.85 39.22 29.87
CA SER A 178 10.18 39.55 31.25
C SER A 178 9.07 39.01 32.17
N MET A 179 9.47 38.37 33.26
CA MET A 179 8.53 37.94 34.30
C MET A 179 8.38 39.08 35.30
N THR A 180 7.21 39.70 35.37
CA THR A 180 6.91 40.78 36.31
C THR A 180 6.07 40.25 37.47
N LYS A 181 5.94 41.02 38.56
CA LYS A 181 5.06 40.66 39.69
C LYS A 181 3.58 40.45 39.29
N ASN A 182 3.19 40.97 38.13
CA ASN A 182 1.83 40.87 37.59
C ASN A 182 1.71 39.84 36.46
N GLY A 183 2.73 38.99 36.27
CA GLY A 183 2.75 37.93 35.26
C GLY A 183 3.79 38.16 34.15
N LEU A 184 3.66 37.34 33.11
CA LEU A 184 4.55 37.35 31.94
C LEU A 184 4.28 38.59 31.08
N SER A 185 5.29 39.42 30.88
CA SER A 185 5.25 40.58 30.00
C SER A 185 6.12 40.33 28.78
N VAL A 186 5.58 40.59 27.59
CA VAL A 186 6.33 40.51 26.32
C VAL A 186 6.65 41.93 25.89
N HIS A 187 7.93 42.27 25.87
CA HIS A 187 8.37 43.55 25.32
C HIS A 187 8.68 43.36 23.84
N THR A 188 7.87 43.99 22.99
CA THR A 188 8.03 43.96 21.54
C THR A 188 8.65 45.27 21.06
N ASN A 189 9.30 45.23 19.91
CA ASN A 189 9.82 46.41 19.22
C ASN A 189 8.82 46.96 18.18
N ILE A 190 7.53 46.64 18.32
CA ILE A 190 6.45 47.12 17.45
C ILE A 190 6.19 48.59 17.80
N GLN A 191 6.55 49.50 16.90
CA GLN A 191 6.47 50.95 17.17
C GLN A 191 5.20 51.57 16.60
N ASN A 192 4.58 50.93 15.62
CA ASN A 192 3.42 51.47 14.93
C ASN A 192 2.44 50.37 14.49
N VAL A 193 1.26 50.80 14.02
CA VAL A 193 0.19 49.89 13.58
C VAL A 193 0.61 49.04 12.37
N GLN A 194 1.49 49.56 11.50
CA GLN A 194 2.00 48.82 10.35
C GLN A 194 2.90 47.65 10.79
N ASP A 195 3.75 47.85 11.80
CA ASP A 195 4.57 46.79 12.41
C ASP A 195 3.66 45.71 13.03
N LEU A 196 2.56 46.15 13.67
CA LEU A 196 1.58 45.25 14.27
C LEU A 196 0.78 44.46 13.22
N MET A 197 0.40 45.09 12.11
CA MET A 197 -0.26 44.41 11.00
C MET A 197 0.69 43.45 10.29
N SER A 198 1.95 43.84 10.09
CA SER A 198 2.99 42.97 9.51
C SER A 198 3.21 41.75 10.40
N PHE A 199 3.26 41.97 11.72
CA PHE A 199 3.28 40.88 12.69
C PHE A 199 2.00 40.03 12.62
N GLY A 200 0.82 40.64 12.56
CA GLY A 200 -0.46 39.95 12.44
C GLY A 200 -0.52 39.06 11.22
N MET A 201 -0.04 39.52 10.07
CA MET A 201 0.04 38.72 8.84
C MET A 201 0.99 37.53 8.98
N TYR A 202 2.14 37.71 9.65
CA TYR A 202 3.03 36.60 10.00
C TYR A 202 2.39 35.63 10.99
N ALA A 203 1.73 36.14 12.04
CA ALA A 203 1.11 35.33 13.09
C ALA A 203 -0.11 34.55 12.58
N VAL A 204 -0.89 35.11 11.66
CA VAL A 204 -2.02 34.44 11.01
C VAL A 204 -1.58 33.19 10.25
N GLN A 205 -0.36 33.18 9.66
CA GLN A 205 0.21 31.97 9.03
C GLN A 205 0.49 30.84 10.04
N TYR A 206 0.70 31.16 11.32
CA TYR A 206 0.88 30.17 12.39
C TYR A 206 -0.41 29.82 13.15
N LEU A 207 -1.44 30.67 13.05
CA LEU A 207 -2.72 30.50 13.75
C LEU A 207 -3.80 29.86 12.89
N ASP A 208 -3.67 29.89 11.56
CA ASP A 208 -4.61 29.23 10.66
C ASP A 208 -4.28 27.73 10.52
N GLY A 209 -4.88 26.92 11.39
CA GLY A 209 -4.78 25.46 11.35
C GLY A 209 -5.34 24.80 10.08
N THR A 210 -5.85 25.57 9.11
CA THR A 210 -6.43 25.06 7.86
C THR A 210 -5.67 25.43 6.58
N SER A 211 -4.66 26.30 6.66
CA SER A 211 -3.79 26.64 5.52
C SER A 211 -2.62 25.64 5.38
N ILE A 212 -2.90 24.45 4.83
CA ILE A 212 -1.93 23.34 4.66
C ILE A 212 -1.00 23.50 3.43
N ASN A 213 -0.82 24.71 2.91
CA ASN A 213 0.31 24.99 2.03
C ASN A 213 0.65 26.48 2.09
N PRO A 214 1.42 26.94 3.09
CA PRO A 214 2.24 28.09 2.83
C PRO A 214 3.20 27.66 1.72
N GLN A 215 3.01 28.19 0.50
CA GLN A 215 4.17 28.36 -0.37
C GLN A 215 5.21 29.08 0.50
N PRO A 216 6.38 28.46 0.76
CA PRO A 216 7.36 29.07 1.61
C PRO A 216 7.70 30.41 0.96
N SER A 217 7.42 31.51 1.66
CA SER A 217 8.08 32.76 1.33
C SER A 217 9.57 32.48 1.41
N ASP A 218 10.30 32.85 0.36
CA ASP A 218 11.68 32.47 0.02
C ASP A 218 12.78 32.78 1.08
N GLY A 219 12.42 33.08 2.33
CA GLY A 219 13.34 33.56 3.37
C GLY A 219 13.63 32.62 4.55
N LEU A 220 12.87 31.55 4.76
CA LEU A 220 13.15 30.56 5.81
C LEU A 220 13.38 29.20 5.16
N SER A 221 14.66 28.92 4.87
CA SER A 221 15.12 27.63 4.33
C SER A 221 14.66 26.50 5.25
N THR A 222 13.50 25.93 4.95
CA THR A 222 13.04 24.69 5.55
C THR A 222 14.02 23.64 5.06
N LEU A 223 14.79 23.08 5.99
CA LEU A 223 15.80 22.07 5.69
C LEU A 223 15.10 20.86 5.05
N SER A 224 15.17 20.78 3.71
CA SER A 224 14.67 19.65 2.93
C SER A 224 15.69 18.53 3.05
N LEU A 225 15.28 17.45 3.71
CA LEU A 225 16.00 16.19 3.75
C LEU A 225 15.59 15.41 2.51
N ILE A 226 16.55 15.18 1.64
CA ILE A 226 16.35 14.30 0.49
C ILE A 226 16.53 12.87 0.98
N ALA A 227 15.46 12.09 0.92
CA ALA A 227 15.49 10.66 1.13
C ALA A 227 15.41 9.98 -0.25
N ARG A 228 16.34 9.05 -0.49
CA ARG A 228 16.26 8.13 -1.63
C ARG A 228 16.19 6.74 -1.07
N GLY A 229 15.13 5.99 -1.34
CA GLY A 229 15.07 4.60 -0.92
C GLY A 229 15.91 3.73 -1.87
N ARG A 230 17.17 3.46 -1.52
CA ARG A 230 17.81 2.18 -1.91
C ARG A 230 17.45 1.05 -0.96
N ILE A 231 16.78 1.43 0.14
CA ILE A 231 15.92 0.62 1.04
C ILE A 231 15.63 -0.75 0.48
N ASN A 232 14.85 -0.66 -0.58
CA ASN A 232 14.10 -1.74 -1.15
C ASN A 232 14.91 -2.63 -2.07
N ASN A 233 16.21 -2.89 -1.91
CA ASN A 233 16.85 -3.82 -2.85
C ASN A 233 16.16 -5.19 -2.87
N ILE A 234 15.72 -5.71 -1.73
CA ILE A 234 15.02 -7.00 -1.71
C ILE A 234 13.61 -6.84 -2.26
N SER A 235 12.88 -5.84 -1.77
CA SER A 235 11.51 -5.58 -2.21
C SER A 235 11.46 -5.24 -3.70
N HIS A 236 12.36 -4.39 -4.21
CA HIS A 236 12.54 -4.03 -5.60
C HIS A 236 13.03 -5.19 -6.46
N ILE A 237 13.99 -6.01 -6.01
CA ILE A 237 14.37 -7.23 -6.76
C ILE A 237 13.16 -8.17 -6.85
N PHE A 238 12.41 -8.32 -5.76
CA PHE A 238 11.15 -9.05 -5.75
C PHE A 238 10.15 -8.43 -6.74
N HIS A 239 9.90 -7.12 -6.70
CA HIS A 239 9.04 -6.40 -7.64
C HIS A 239 9.49 -6.57 -9.10
N GLN A 240 10.78 -6.49 -9.38
CA GLN A 240 11.33 -6.67 -10.72
C GLN A 240 11.17 -8.10 -11.21
N ALA A 241 11.46 -9.09 -10.36
CA ALA A 241 11.25 -10.50 -10.65
C ALA A 241 9.78 -10.74 -11.01
N LEU A 242 8.87 -10.18 -10.22
CA LEU A 242 7.44 -10.35 -10.42
C LEU A 242 6.88 -9.57 -11.61
N LYS A 243 7.38 -8.37 -11.90
CA LYS A 243 7.00 -7.58 -13.08
C LYS A 243 7.41 -8.28 -14.38
N LYS A 244 8.60 -8.88 -14.42
CA LYS A 244 9.03 -9.73 -15.56
C LYS A 244 8.14 -10.96 -15.73
N ASN A 245 7.62 -11.47 -14.62
CA ASN A 245 6.82 -12.68 -14.56
C ASN A 245 5.33 -12.45 -14.86
N ALA A 246 4.80 -11.25 -14.62
CA ALA A 246 3.38 -10.93 -14.83
C ALA A 246 2.88 -11.10 -16.28
N GLY A 247 3.79 -11.16 -17.27
CA GLY A 247 3.47 -11.38 -18.68
C GLY A 247 3.50 -12.84 -19.14
N HIS A 248 3.92 -13.78 -18.29
CA HIS A 248 3.95 -15.19 -18.67
C HIS A 248 2.54 -15.79 -18.55
N GLY A 249 2.12 -16.53 -19.57
CA GLY A 249 0.79 -17.15 -19.62
C GLY A 249 0.54 -18.11 -18.45
N ALA A 250 -0.73 -18.50 -18.29
CA ALA A 250 -1.17 -19.37 -17.21
C ALA A 250 -0.25 -20.58 -17.02
N VAL A 251 0.32 -20.71 -15.81
CA VAL A 251 1.12 -21.85 -15.39
C VAL A 251 0.31 -23.12 -15.58
N SER A 252 0.93 -24.17 -16.12
CA SER A 252 0.26 -25.46 -16.27
C SER A 252 -0.18 -25.98 -14.91
N VAL A 253 -1.49 -26.17 -14.74
CA VAL A 253 -2.07 -26.67 -13.49
C VAL A 253 -1.52 -28.09 -13.24
N PRO A 254 -0.87 -28.36 -12.10
CA PRO A 254 -0.45 -29.71 -11.75
C PRO A 254 -1.66 -30.64 -11.74
N SER A 255 -1.55 -31.83 -12.34
CA SER A 255 -2.60 -32.84 -12.22
C SER A 255 -2.75 -33.24 -10.75
N VAL A 256 -3.93 -33.04 -10.18
CA VAL A 256 -4.24 -33.42 -8.80
C VAL A 256 -4.19 -34.93 -8.68
N SER A 257 -3.41 -35.47 -7.74
CA SER A 257 -3.43 -36.90 -7.48
C SER A 257 -4.81 -37.33 -7.00
N ALA A 258 -5.42 -38.31 -7.66
CA ALA A 258 -6.71 -38.88 -7.25
C ALA A 258 -6.69 -39.36 -5.79
N SER A 259 -5.52 -39.76 -5.28
CA SER A 259 -5.33 -40.21 -3.90
C SER A 259 -5.71 -39.14 -2.85
N LEU A 260 -5.49 -37.86 -3.15
CA LEU A 260 -5.76 -36.75 -2.23
C LEU A 260 -7.24 -36.39 -2.15
N ILE A 261 -8.06 -36.93 -3.05
CA ILE A 261 -9.50 -36.59 -3.18
C ILE A 261 -10.38 -37.63 -2.44
N PHE A 262 -9.85 -38.79 -2.06
CA PHE A 262 -10.66 -39.87 -1.48
C PHE A 262 -11.26 -39.55 -0.10
N ASP A 263 -10.74 -38.56 0.62
CA ASP A 263 -11.27 -38.12 1.93
C ASP A 263 -11.51 -36.60 1.97
N GLN A 264 -12.28 -36.13 0.99
CA GLN A 264 -12.56 -34.72 0.79
C GLN A 264 -13.18 -34.02 2.01
N GLU A 265 -14.11 -34.67 2.70
CA GLU A 265 -14.80 -34.09 3.86
C GLU A 265 -13.84 -33.81 5.01
N ASN A 266 -12.95 -34.76 5.33
CA ASN A 266 -11.95 -34.59 6.38
C ASN A 266 -10.90 -33.52 5.99
N VAL A 267 -10.44 -33.50 4.73
CA VAL A 267 -9.54 -32.45 4.23
C VAL A 267 -10.16 -31.07 4.40
N ILE A 268 -11.42 -30.90 3.98
CA ILE A 268 -12.15 -29.62 4.12
C ILE A 268 -12.28 -29.25 5.60
N SER A 269 -12.67 -30.19 6.45
CA SER A 269 -12.81 -29.96 7.89
C SER A 269 -11.50 -29.45 8.50
N ILE A 270 -10.37 -30.14 8.24
CA ILE A 270 -9.04 -29.74 8.71
C ILE A 270 -8.67 -28.33 8.23
N LEU A 271 -8.83 -28.05 6.93
CA LEU A 271 -8.45 -26.77 6.35
C LEU A 271 -9.33 -25.62 6.84
N VAL A 272 -10.65 -25.82 6.97
CA VAL A 272 -11.57 -24.80 7.50
C VAL A 272 -11.33 -24.54 8.99
N THR A 273 -11.09 -25.57 9.79
CA THR A 273 -10.71 -25.40 11.20
C THR A 273 -9.40 -24.63 11.32
N ALA A 274 -8.39 -24.99 10.51
CA ALA A 274 -7.12 -24.28 10.48
C ALA A 274 -7.29 -22.83 9.99
N TYR A 275 -8.23 -22.55 9.07
CA TYR A 275 -8.53 -21.19 8.64
C TYR A 275 -8.93 -20.31 9.82
N PHE A 276 -9.90 -20.75 10.62
CA PHE A 276 -10.36 -19.96 11.75
C PHE A 276 -9.31 -19.85 12.85
N ALA A 277 -8.57 -20.93 13.13
CA ALA A 277 -7.54 -20.95 14.16
C ALA A 277 -6.27 -20.16 13.80
N CYS A 278 -5.96 -19.98 12.51
CA CYS A 278 -4.67 -19.42 12.08
C CYS A 278 -4.76 -18.21 11.17
N PHE A 279 -5.61 -18.24 10.14
CA PHE A 279 -5.66 -17.14 9.18
C PHE A 279 -6.60 -16.04 9.65
N ASN A 280 -7.79 -16.44 10.10
CA ASN A 280 -8.83 -15.51 10.47
C ASN A 280 -8.49 -14.73 11.73
N ASP A 281 -7.84 -15.34 12.71
CA ASP A 281 -7.45 -14.62 13.93
C ASP A 281 -6.51 -13.44 13.63
N SER A 282 -5.64 -13.55 12.62
CA SER A 282 -4.73 -12.46 12.21
C SER A 282 -5.34 -11.41 11.28
N HIS A 283 -6.51 -11.66 10.67
CA HIS A 283 -7.11 -10.75 9.69
C HIS A 283 -8.54 -10.32 10.05
N SER A 284 -9.19 -11.03 10.97
CA SER A 284 -10.56 -10.87 11.45
C SER A 284 -11.61 -10.67 10.36
N ILE A 285 -11.48 -11.40 9.25
CA ILE A 285 -12.32 -11.27 8.05
C ILE A 285 -13.75 -11.71 8.32
N MET A 286 -13.95 -12.83 9.04
CA MET A 286 -15.27 -13.42 9.27
C MET A 286 -15.33 -14.18 10.59
N THR A 287 -16.47 -14.19 11.28
CA THR A 287 -16.63 -15.01 12.49
C THR A 287 -17.00 -16.45 12.14
N SER A 288 -16.53 -17.41 12.93
CA SER A 288 -16.86 -18.83 12.74
C SER A 288 -18.37 -19.09 12.84
N PRO A 289 -19.11 -18.55 13.84
CA PRO A 289 -20.56 -18.73 13.92
C PRO A 289 -21.32 -18.19 12.69
N LEU A 290 -20.93 -17.04 12.14
CA LEU A 290 -21.57 -16.52 10.94
C LEU A 290 -21.33 -17.42 9.73
N TYR A 291 -20.10 -17.93 9.57
CA TYR A 291 -19.79 -18.86 8.50
C TYR A 291 -20.65 -20.12 8.55
N TYR A 292 -20.72 -20.79 9.70
CA TYR A 292 -21.49 -22.02 9.83
C TYR A 292 -23.00 -21.82 9.69
N SER A 293 -23.52 -20.64 10.06
CA SER A 293 -24.95 -20.35 9.97
C SER A 293 -25.41 -19.87 8.59
N ARG A 294 -24.53 -19.20 7.81
CA ARG A 294 -24.92 -18.55 6.55
C ARG A 294 -24.31 -19.16 5.31
N PHE A 295 -23.06 -19.61 5.37
CA PHE A 295 -22.29 -19.96 4.17
C PHE A 295 -21.93 -21.44 4.10
N HIS A 296 -21.91 -22.15 5.22
CA HIS A 296 -21.59 -23.58 5.27
C HIS A 296 -22.81 -24.44 4.94
N ASN A 297 -22.64 -25.40 4.02
CA ASN A 297 -23.60 -26.46 3.77
C ASN A 297 -23.02 -27.80 4.25
N PRO A 298 -23.56 -28.45 5.30
CA PRO A 298 -22.99 -29.70 5.83
C PRO A 298 -23.19 -30.90 4.91
N GLU A 299 -24.18 -30.89 4.03
CA GLU A 299 -24.42 -32.01 3.10
C GLU A 299 -23.49 -31.97 1.89
N ASP A 300 -23.07 -30.77 1.50
CA ASP A 300 -22.14 -30.53 0.39
C ASP A 300 -21.32 -29.27 0.69
N PRO A 301 -20.21 -29.38 1.45
CA PRO A 301 -19.42 -28.23 1.87
C PRO A 301 -18.87 -27.41 0.69
N LEU A 302 -18.62 -28.04 -0.46
CA LEU A 302 -18.09 -27.39 -1.66
C LEU A 302 -19.15 -26.75 -2.56
N SER A 303 -20.43 -26.97 -2.28
CA SER A 303 -21.50 -26.13 -2.84
C SER A 303 -21.34 -24.65 -2.45
N SER A 304 -20.61 -24.37 -1.37
CA SER A 304 -20.23 -23.04 -0.95
C SER A 304 -18.88 -22.64 -1.57
N PRO A 305 -18.84 -21.67 -2.51
CA PRO A 305 -17.58 -21.19 -3.06
C PRO A 305 -16.67 -20.59 -1.99
N LEU A 306 -17.23 -20.06 -0.90
CA LEU A 306 -16.46 -19.53 0.22
C LEU A 306 -15.68 -20.63 0.96
N THR A 307 -16.29 -21.80 1.19
CA THR A 307 -15.58 -22.96 1.76
C THR A 307 -14.41 -23.37 0.89
N ALA A 308 -14.63 -23.46 -0.43
CA ALA A 308 -13.58 -23.83 -1.37
C ALA A 308 -12.41 -22.84 -1.33
N VAL A 309 -12.67 -21.52 -1.35
CA VAL A 309 -11.56 -20.55 -1.33
C VAL A 309 -10.83 -20.50 0.02
N MET A 310 -11.54 -20.70 1.14
CA MET A 310 -10.91 -20.85 2.46
C MET A 310 -9.93 -22.02 2.45
N CYS A 311 -10.33 -23.16 1.89
CA CYS A 311 -9.45 -24.32 1.72
C CYS A 311 -8.24 -23.96 0.84
N ALA A 312 -8.45 -23.31 -0.31
CA ALA A 312 -7.37 -22.89 -1.20
C ALA A 312 -6.35 -21.98 -0.50
N VAL A 313 -6.81 -20.94 0.22
CA VAL A 313 -5.94 -20.02 0.99
C VAL A 313 -5.14 -20.76 2.05
N MET A 314 -5.72 -21.76 2.71
CA MET A 314 -5.00 -22.51 3.74
C MET A 314 -3.87 -23.38 3.21
N THR A 315 -3.87 -23.69 1.90
CA THR A 315 -2.79 -24.45 1.26
C THR A 315 -1.55 -23.62 0.89
N MET A 316 -1.62 -22.28 0.92
CA MET A 316 -0.54 -21.42 0.42
C MET A 316 0.70 -21.36 1.30
N ARG A 317 0.51 -21.62 2.60
CA ARG A 317 1.50 -21.43 3.65
C ARG A 317 1.49 -22.64 4.58
N PRO A 318 2.64 -23.08 5.09
CA PRO A 318 2.70 -24.15 6.07
C PRO A 318 1.95 -23.73 7.32
N CYS A 319 1.38 -24.71 8.00
CA CYS A 319 0.70 -24.52 9.28
C CYS A 319 0.87 -25.80 10.08
N ARG A 320 1.28 -25.68 11.35
CA ARG A 320 1.43 -26.82 12.26
C ARG A 320 0.12 -27.60 12.48
N HIS A 321 -1.02 -26.95 12.24
CA HIS A 321 -2.35 -27.56 12.34
C HIS A 321 -2.78 -28.32 11.08
N ILE A 322 -1.97 -28.33 10.02
CA ILE A 322 -2.30 -28.97 8.74
C ILE A 322 -1.29 -30.12 8.50
N PRO A 323 -1.71 -31.39 8.58
CA PRO A 323 -0.82 -32.55 8.57
C PRO A 323 -0.49 -33.01 7.14
N TYR A 324 -0.40 -32.09 6.18
CA TYR A 324 -0.12 -32.39 4.77
C TYR A 324 1.23 -31.82 4.36
N SER A 325 1.92 -32.54 3.48
CA SER A 325 3.12 -32.01 2.88
C SER A 325 2.80 -30.82 1.99
N PHE A 326 3.81 -29.97 1.80
CA PHE A 326 3.75 -28.83 0.91
C PHE A 326 3.29 -29.17 -0.52
N GLN A 327 3.76 -30.29 -1.08
CA GLN A 327 3.39 -30.70 -2.43
C GLN A 327 1.91 -31.09 -2.52
N GLU A 328 1.41 -31.80 -1.51
CA GLU A 328 -0.02 -32.16 -1.42
C GLU A 328 -0.88 -30.90 -1.28
N LEU A 329 -0.47 -29.98 -0.41
CA LEU A 329 -1.15 -28.68 -0.25
C LEU A 329 -1.21 -27.92 -1.57
N ARG A 330 -0.13 -27.85 -2.34
CA ARG A 330 -0.13 -27.17 -3.65
C ARG A 330 -1.16 -27.77 -4.61
N GLN A 331 -1.29 -29.09 -4.67
CA GLN A 331 -2.27 -29.77 -5.52
C GLN A 331 -3.71 -29.52 -5.04
N MET A 332 -3.94 -29.62 -3.72
CA MET A 332 -5.24 -29.30 -3.11
C MET A 332 -5.62 -27.84 -3.35
N GLY A 333 -4.67 -26.92 -3.25
CA GLY A 333 -4.86 -25.49 -3.46
C GLY A 333 -5.42 -25.19 -4.84
N GLU A 334 -4.84 -25.76 -5.89
CA GLU A 334 -5.33 -25.61 -7.26
C GLU A 334 -6.70 -26.27 -7.47
N TYR A 335 -6.94 -27.43 -6.86
CA TYR A 335 -8.25 -28.09 -6.88
C TYR A 335 -9.35 -27.17 -6.32
N PHE A 336 -9.16 -26.69 -5.08
CA PHE A 336 -10.13 -25.84 -4.41
C PHE A 336 -10.24 -24.45 -5.05
N PHE A 337 -9.14 -23.90 -5.56
CA PHE A 337 -9.14 -22.62 -6.29
C PHE A 337 -10.07 -22.67 -7.50
N ASN A 338 -10.00 -23.73 -8.31
CA ASN A 338 -10.83 -23.85 -9.52
C ASN A 338 -12.32 -23.92 -9.16
N ILE A 339 -12.69 -24.69 -8.12
CA ILE A 339 -14.07 -24.78 -7.63
C ILE A 339 -14.56 -23.42 -7.13
N ALA A 340 -13.75 -22.75 -6.30
CA ALA A 340 -14.07 -21.44 -5.77
C ALA A 340 -14.26 -20.39 -6.87
N ARG A 341 -13.35 -20.35 -7.85
CA ARG A 341 -13.44 -19.43 -9.00
C ARG A 341 -14.75 -19.62 -9.76
N ASP A 342 -15.09 -20.86 -10.09
CA ASP A 342 -16.26 -21.16 -10.89
C ASP A 342 -17.57 -20.88 -10.11
N GLY A 343 -17.59 -21.18 -8.82
CA GLY A 343 -18.72 -20.86 -7.93
C GLY A 343 -18.87 -19.35 -7.66
N LEU A 344 -17.77 -18.61 -7.47
CA LEU A 344 -17.80 -17.15 -7.28
C LEU A 344 -18.27 -16.42 -8.54
N ALA A 345 -17.86 -16.91 -9.71
CA ALA A 345 -18.35 -16.40 -10.97
C ALA A 345 -19.88 -16.49 -11.07
N ASP A 346 -20.52 -17.51 -10.48
CA ASP A 346 -21.97 -17.65 -10.51
C ASP A 346 -22.73 -16.66 -9.61
N ILE A 347 -22.09 -16.12 -8.56
CA ILE A 347 -22.77 -15.36 -7.49
C ILE A 347 -22.42 -13.86 -7.45
N ILE A 348 -21.41 -13.43 -8.21
CA ILE A 348 -20.96 -12.03 -8.28
C ILE A 348 -22.07 -11.01 -8.57
N ASP A 349 -23.11 -11.41 -9.31
CA ASP A 349 -24.24 -10.54 -9.67
C ASP A 349 -25.45 -10.69 -8.70
N GLU A 350 -25.32 -11.44 -7.60
CA GLU A 350 -26.40 -11.71 -6.64
C GLU A 350 -26.27 -10.80 -5.40
N PRO A 351 -27.07 -9.73 -5.25
CA PRO A 351 -26.90 -8.76 -4.17
C PRO A 351 -27.02 -9.36 -2.77
N SER A 352 -27.90 -10.36 -2.60
CA SER A 352 -28.09 -11.11 -1.35
C SER A 352 -26.87 -11.94 -0.94
N ARG A 353 -25.93 -12.18 -1.86
CA ARG A 353 -24.67 -12.89 -1.63
C ARG A 353 -23.46 -11.99 -1.79
N SER A 354 -23.65 -10.66 -1.75
CA SER A 354 -22.55 -9.69 -1.89
C SER A 354 -21.46 -9.89 -0.84
N THR A 355 -21.80 -10.11 0.43
CA THR A 355 -20.83 -10.40 1.50
C THR A 355 -20.00 -11.64 1.19
N GLU A 356 -20.64 -12.74 0.78
CA GLU A 356 -19.96 -13.98 0.39
C GLU A 356 -19.06 -13.78 -0.82
N GLY A 357 -19.56 -13.10 -1.86
CA GLY A 357 -18.82 -12.76 -3.07
C GLY A 357 -17.59 -11.91 -2.78
N THR A 358 -17.74 -10.85 -1.99
CA THR A 358 -16.64 -9.95 -1.62
C THR A 358 -15.55 -10.69 -0.85
N ILE A 359 -15.92 -11.43 0.21
CA ILE A 359 -14.95 -12.21 0.99
C ILE A 359 -14.29 -13.25 0.08
N GLY A 360 -15.08 -13.93 -0.74
CA GLY A 360 -14.59 -14.97 -1.63
C GLY A 360 -13.56 -14.46 -2.63
N PHE A 361 -13.84 -13.32 -3.28
CA PHE A 361 -12.89 -12.70 -4.21
C PHE A 361 -11.67 -12.09 -3.51
N LEU A 362 -11.79 -11.54 -2.30
CA LEU A 362 -10.65 -11.14 -1.48
C LEU A 362 -9.71 -12.33 -1.22
N LEU A 363 -10.26 -13.46 -0.79
CA LEU A 363 -9.49 -14.67 -0.51
C LEU A 363 -8.88 -15.28 -1.79
N LEU A 364 -9.59 -15.23 -2.93
CA LEU A 364 -9.02 -15.63 -4.22
C LEU A 364 -7.85 -14.72 -4.62
N ALA A 365 -7.98 -13.40 -4.39
CA ALA A 365 -6.91 -12.45 -4.66
C ALA A 365 -5.67 -12.76 -3.82
N HIS A 366 -5.84 -13.08 -2.55
CA HIS A 366 -4.75 -13.57 -1.70
C HIS A 366 -4.14 -14.86 -2.27
N TYR A 367 -4.97 -15.83 -2.68
CA TYR A 367 -4.48 -17.06 -3.33
C TYR A 367 -3.63 -16.80 -4.56
N CYS A 368 -4.14 -15.98 -5.47
CA CYS A 368 -3.40 -15.59 -6.66
C CYS A 368 -2.12 -14.83 -6.32
N PHE A 369 -2.11 -13.96 -5.30
CA PHE A 369 -0.91 -13.23 -4.88
C PHE A 369 0.22 -14.17 -4.44
N TYR A 370 -0.07 -15.13 -3.54
CA TYR A 370 0.96 -16.07 -3.04
C TYR A 370 1.36 -17.13 -4.07
N THR A 371 0.51 -17.37 -5.07
CA THR A 371 0.81 -18.25 -6.22
C THR A 371 1.37 -17.47 -7.42
N LEU A 372 1.74 -16.21 -7.23
CA LEU A 372 2.38 -15.32 -8.21
C LEU A 372 1.55 -14.98 -9.45
N ARG A 373 0.23 -15.17 -9.39
CA ARG A 373 -0.73 -14.82 -10.45
C ARG A 373 -1.26 -13.40 -10.24
N PHE A 374 -0.37 -12.41 -10.26
CA PHE A 374 -0.71 -11.02 -9.89
C PHE A 374 -1.78 -10.37 -10.75
N SER A 375 -1.85 -10.71 -12.05
CA SER A 375 -2.90 -10.22 -12.94
C SER A 375 -4.28 -10.69 -12.48
N GLU A 376 -4.41 -11.98 -12.15
CA GLU A 376 -5.62 -12.55 -11.54
C GLU A 376 -5.87 -11.97 -10.16
N ALA A 377 -4.84 -11.83 -9.32
CA ALA A 377 -4.95 -11.27 -7.97
C ALA A 377 -5.54 -9.86 -8.01
N ARG A 378 -5.02 -8.99 -8.89
CA ARG A 378 -5.57 -7.65 -9.12
C ARG A 378 -7.00 -7.72 -9.65
N SER A 379 -7.28 -8.58 -10.63
CA SER A 379 -8.64 -8.71 -11.17
C SER A 379 -9.66 -9.09 -10.09
N TYR A 380 -9.33 -10.06 -9.24
CA TYR A 380 -10.20 -10.50 -8.14
C TYR A 380 -10.30 -9.45 -7.03
N SER A 381 -9.20 -8.81 -6.66
CA SER A 381 -9.17 -7.73 -5.68
C SER A 381 -10.02 -6.54 -6.12
N THR A 382 -9.87 -6.09 -7.38
CA THR A 382 -10.67 -5.01 -7.95
C THR A 382 -12.15 -5.41 -8.02
N THR A 383 -12.45 -6.65 -8.38
CA THR A 383 -13.83 -7.17 -8.39
C THR A 383 -14.45 -7.11 -6.99
N ALA A 384 -13.75 -7.64 -5.97
CA ALA A 384 -14.20 -7.58 -4.59
C ALA A 384 -14.38 -6.14 -4.11
N TYR A 385 -13.44 -5.25 -4.44
CA TYR A 385 -13.52 -3.82 -4.11
C TYR A 385 -14.77 -3.18 -4.69
N LEU A 386 -15.10 -3.44 -5.96
CA LEU A 386 -16.31 -2.90 -6.60
C LEU A 386 -17.60 -3.44 -5.97
N ILE A 387 -17.66 -4.74 -5.62
CA ILE A 387 -18.82 -5.31 -4.91
C ILE A 387 -18.98 -4.65 -3.55
N ALA A 388 -17.89 -4.56 -2.78
CA ALA A 388 -17.86 -3.95 -1.46
C ALA A 388 -18.23 -2.46 -1.51
N HIS A 389 -17.66 -1.71 -2.44
CA HIS A 389 -17.92 -0.28 -2.62
C HIS A 389 -19.39 -0.03 -2.94
N ASN A 390 -19.97 -0.81 -3.87
CA ASN A 390 -21.40 -0.72 -4.20
C ASN A 390 -22.27 -1.08 -3.00
N ALA A 391 -21.97 -2.18 -2.30
CA ALA A 391 -22.69 -2.56 -1.10
C ALA A 391 -22.64 -1.40 -0.08
N VAL A 392 -21.45 -0.91 0.27
CA VAL A 392 -21.22 0.15 1.27
C VAL A 392 -21.90 1.48 0.87
N GLY A 393 -22.00 1.77 -0.42
CA GLY A 393 -22.76 2.91 -0.93
C GLY A 393 -24.26 2.82 -0.60
N HIS A 394 -24.87 1.65 -0.77
CA HIS A 394 -26.29 1.41 -0.49
C HIS A 394 -26.61 1.29 1.02
N ILE A 395 -25.58 1.06 1.84
CA ILE A 395 -25.69 0.82 3.28
C ILE A 395 -26.07 2.07 4.09
N LYS A 396 -25.94 3.28 3.51
CA LYS A 396 -26.36 4.52 4.20
C LYS A 396 -27.84 4.52 4.60
N GLU A 397 -28.66 3.62 4.05
CA GLU A 397 -30.10 3.53 4.26
C GLU A 397 -30.55 2.33 5.11
N ILE A 398 -29.68 1.34 5.39
CA ILE A 398 -30.04 0.09 6.09
C ILE A 398 -29.36 0.03 7.46
N ASP A 399 -30.00 -0.67 8.41
CA ASP A 399 -29.54 -0.86 9.78
C ASP A 399 -28.04 -1.21 9.86
N ASN A 400 -27.25 -0.23 10.32
CA ASN A 400 -25.79 -0.27 10.41
C ASN A 400 -25.27 -1.32 11.41
N THR A 401 -26.14 -2.03 12.11
CA THR A 401 -25.79 -2.91 13.25
C THR A 401 -25.67 -4.40 12.90
N SER A 402 -25.96 -4.82 11.68
CA SER A 402 -25.88 -6.24 11.33
C SER A 402 -24.43 -6.77 11.39
N ALA A 403 -24.25 -8.04 11.77
CA ALA A 403 -22.91 -8.65 11.82
C ALA A 403 -22.25 -8.69 10.43
N GLU A 404 -23.04 -8.95 9.38
CA GLU A 404 -22.58 -8.91 7.98
C GLU A 404 -22.08 -7.52 7.60
N MET A 405 -22.71 -6.46 8.11
CA MET A 405 -22.30 -5.09 7.89
C MET A 405 -20.93 -4.77 8.48
N VAL A 406 -20.71 -5.17 9.73
CA VAL A 406 -19.41 -5.00 10.40
C VAL A 406 -18.32 -5.74 9.62
N ILE A 407 -18.61 -6.97 9.18
CA ILE A 407 -17.69 -7.76 8.35
C ILE A 407 -17.41 -7.08 7.00
N MET A 408 -18.43 -6.58 6.30
CA MET A 408 -18.24 -5.88 5.03
C MET A 408 -17.32 -4.66 5.18
N LYS A 409 -17.46 -3.90 6.27
CA LYS A 409 -16.56 -2.76 6.57
C LYS A 409 -15.11 -3.21 6.80
N ARG A 410 -14.89 -4.31 7.53
CA ARG A 410 -13.55 -4.89 7.72
C ARG A 410 -12.94 -5.36 6.40
N VAL A 411 -13.73 -6.08 5.59
CA VAL A 411 -13.32 -6.61 4.30
C VAL A 411 -13.00 -5.48 3.32
N TYR A 412 -13.83 -4.43 3.27
CA TYR A 412 -13.59 -3.25 2.47
C TYR A 412 -12.26 -2.60 2.84
N PHE A 413 -12.00 -2.41 4.13
CA PHE A 413 -10.72 -1.89 4.62
C PHE A 413 -9.52 -2.75 4.18
N MET A 414 -9.62 -4.08 4.29
CA MET A 414 -8.56 -4.99 3.86
C MET A 414 -8.32 -4.94 2.34
N LEU A 415 -9.39 -4.90 1.54
CA LEU A 415 -9.32 -4.75 0.08
C LEU A 415 -8.64 -3.46 -0.33
N SER A 416 -8.99 -2.38 0.36
CA SER A 416 -8.40 -1.08 0.18
C SER A 416 -6.89 -1.05 0.44
N LEU A 417 -6.43 -1.71 1.51
CA LEU A 417 -4.99 -1.90 1.76
C LEU A 417 -4.33 -2.75 0.66
N GLN A 418 -4.97 -3.86 0.29
CA GLN A 418 -4.44 -4.78 -0.72
C GLN A 418 -4.35 -4.12 -2.10
N GLU A 419 -5.36 -3.34 -2.51
CA GLU A 419 -5.35 -2.59 -3.77
C GLU A 419 -4.23 -1.55 -3.79
N SER A 420 -3.99 -0.85 -2.67
CA SER A 420 -2.82 0.03 -2.57
C SER A 420 -1.54 -0.76 -2.80
N SER A 421 -1.34 -1.83 -2.01
CA SER A 421 -0.14 -2.66 -2.13
C SER A 421 0.04 -3.25 -3.53
N LEU A 422 -1.04 -3.67 -4.21
CA LEU A 422 -0.98 -4.21 -5.57
C LEU A 422 -0.68 -3.13 -6.62
N LYS A 423 -1.18 -1.91 -6.46
CA LYS A 423 -0.84 -0.79 -7.36
C LYS A 423 0.64 -0.44 -7.24
N ASP A 424 1.11 -0.33 -6.01
CA ASP A 424 2.51 -0.10 -5.67
C ASP A 424 3.38 -1.22 -6.28
N PHE A 425 2.93 -2.46 -6.11
CA PHE A 425 3.57 -3.65 -6.65
C PHE A 425 3.71 -3.64 -8.17
N LEU A 426 2.67 -3.18 -8.88
CA LEU A 426 2.61 -3.18 -10.34
C LEU A 426 3.17 -1.91 -10.97
N GLY A 427 3.71 -0.98 -10.16
CA GLY A 427 4.23 0.30 -10.63
C GLY A 427 3.15 1.22 -11.19
N GLY A 428 1.91 1.09 -10.71
CA GLY A 428 0.90 2.11 -10.93
C GLY A 428 1.24 3.32 -10.07
N GLY A 429 1.48 4.49 -10.69
CA GLY A 429 1.89 5.71 -9.99
C GLY A 429 1.06 6.01 -8.73
N SER A 430 1.71 6.62 -7.74
CA SER A 430 1.25 6.75 -6.35
C SER A 430 0.15 7.80 -6.10
N ASP A 431 -0.44 8.39 -7.14
CA ASP A 431 -1.17 9.65 -6.99
C ASP A 431 -2.47 9.55 -6.19
N ASN A 432 -3.05 8.35 -6.04
CA ASN A 432 -4.36 8.15 -5.40
C ASN A 432 -4.30 7.15 -4.24
N PHE A 433 -3.53 7.47 -3.21
CA PHE A 433 -3.72 6.84 -1.89
C PHE A 433 -5.05 7.33 -1.32
N ASP A 434 -6.07 6.46 -1.36
CA ASP A 434 -7.43 6.79 -0.93
C ASP A 434 -7.45 6.97 0.60
N VAL A 435 -7.48 8.22 1.02
CA VAL A 435 -7.47 8.59 2.44
C VAL A 435 -8.78 8.21 3.13
N GLU A 436 -9.88 8.02 2.37
CA GLU A 436 -11.17 7.66 2.94
C GLU A 436 -11.15 6.28 3.61
N ILE A 437 -10.26 5.39 3.15
CA ILE A 437 -10.04 4.06 3.72
C ILE A 437 -9.80 4.16 5.22
N PHE A 438 -8.97 5.12 5.65
CA PHE A 438 -8.63 5.28 7.05
C PHE A 438 -9.82 5.67 7.90
N ASN A 439 -10.83 6.35 7.34
CA ASN A 439 -12.04 6.75 8.07
C ASN A 439 -12.94 5.56 8.45
N THR A 440 -12.68 4.37 7.91
CA THR A 440 -13.39 3.15 8.30
C THR A 440 -13.09 2.80 9.76
N LYS A 441 -14.13 2.74 10.59
CA LYS A 441 -14.02 2.27 11.97
C LYS A 441 -14.15 0.75 11.97
N LEU A 442 -13.11 0.04 12.39
CA LEU A 442 -13.18 -1.40 12.58
C LEU A 442 -13.83 -1.69 13.93
N GLU A 443 -14.90 -2.48 13.91
CA GLU A 443 -15.67 -2.85 15.09
C GLU A 443 -15.55 -4.34 15.32
N ALA A 444 -15.39 -4.74 16.58
CA ALA A 444 -15.38 -6.13 17.01
C ALA A 444 -16.81 -6.64 17.18
N LEU A 445 -17.06 -7.88 16.81
CA LEU A 445 -18.31 -8.61 16.98
C LEU A 445 -18.24 -9.44 18.28
N PRO A 446 -19.40 -9.73 18.90
CA PRO A 446 -19.46 -10.58 20.09
C PRO A 446 -18.85 -11.97 19.86
N ASP A 447 -18.97 -12.48 18.64
CA ASP A 447 -18.53 -13.83 18.24
C ASP A 447 -17.07 -13.89 17.76
N ASP A 448 -16.35 -12.78 17.72
CA ASP A 448 -14.90 -12.81 17.45
C ASP A 448 -14.15 -13.52 18.59
N SER A 449 -13.01 -14.14 18.28
CA SER A 449 -12.09 -14.66 19.31
C SER A 449 -11.54 -13.52 20.18
N ASP A 450 -11.06 -13.81 21.40
CA ASP A 450 -10.42 -12.80 22.26
C ASP A 450 -9.21 -12.15 21.57
N PHE A 451 -8.43 -12.96 20.86
CA PHE A 451 -7.33 -12.49 20.02
C PHE A 451 -7.86 -11.57 18.91
N GLY A 452 -8.85 -12.02 18.13
CA GLY A 452 -9.42 -11.25 17.03
C GLY A 452 -10.03 -9.91 17.47
N ARG A 453 -10.73 -9.87 18.62
CA ARG A 453 -11.24 -8.62 19.21
C ARG A 453 -10.12 -7.66 19.57
N THR A 454 -9.06 -8.17 20.17
CA THR A 454 -7.91 -7.35 20.59
C THR A 454 -7.14 -6.85 19.37
N PHE A 455 -6.95 -7.70 18.36
CA PHE A 455 -6.36 -7.33 17.08
C PHE A 455 -7.16 -6.24 16.37
N ILE A 456 -8.49 -6.33 16.32
CA ILE A 456 -9.36 -5.29 15.75
C ILE A 456 -9.22 -3.97 16.53
N LYS A 457 -9.20 -4.01 17.86
CA LYS A 457 -9.01 -2.80 18.70
C LYS A 457 -7.67 -2.14 18.40
N LEU A 458 -6.59 -2.92 18.36
CA LEU A 458 -5.26 -2.44 18.01
C LEU A 458 -5.24 -1.86 16.59
N GLY A 459 -5.80 -2.57 15.62
CA GLY A 459 -5.96 -2.12 14.23
C GLY A 459 -6.68 -0.77 14.15
N THR A 460 -7.79 -0.59 14.88
CA THR A 460 -8.50 0.70 14.97
C THR A 460 -7.62 1.81 15.55
N ARG A 461 -6.76 1.52 16.54
CA ARG A 461 -5.82 2.53 17.06
C ARG A 461 -4.71 2.87 16.07
N ILE A 462 -4.18 1.87 15.37
CA ILE A 462 -3.23 2.09 14.27
C ILE A 462 -3.89 2.94 13.18
N LEU A 463 -5.15 2.68 12.85
CA LEU A 463 -5.89 3.49 11.89
C LEU A 463 -6.08 4.92 12.35
N ASN A 464 -6.37 5.15 13.62
CA ASN A 464 -6.45 6.50 14.17
C ASN A 464 -5.11 7.23 14.08
N LEU A 465 -3.98 6.52 14.25
CA LEU A 465 -2.65 7.08 13.98
C LEU A 465 -2.51 7.43 12.49
N LEU A 466 -2.87 6.52 11.58
CA LEU A 466 -2.82 6.69 10.12
C LEU A 466 -3.74 7.80 9.59
N ARG A 467 -4.82 8.15 10.31
CA ARG A 467 -5.69 9.31 9.99
C ARG A 467 -5.01 10.65 10.21
N SER A 468 -3.90 10.71 10.93
CA SER A 468 -3.17 11.95 11.12
C SER A 468 -2.68 12.46 9.77
N GLN A 469 -3.12 13.66 9.38
CA GLN A 469 -2.72 14.28 8.11
C GLN A 469 -1.19 14.39 7.97
N GLN A 470 -0.49 14.65 9.07
CA GLN A 470 0.97 14.71 9.10
C GLN A 470 1.59 13.36 8.72
N LEU A 471 1.03 12.27 9.24
CA LEU A 471 1.49 10.92 8.93
C LEU A 471 1.17 10.56 7.48
N LEU A 472 0.01 10.93 6.94
CA LEU A 472 -0.32 10.68 5.53
C LEU A 472 0.64 11.35 4.56
N ILE A 473 1.04 12.60 4.83
CA ILE A 473 2.04 13.31 4.02
C ILE A 473 3.37 12.56 4.04
N VAL A 474 3.83 12.18 5.24
CA VAL A 474 5.05 11.39 5.39
C VAL A 474 4.93 10.04 4.70
N LEU A 475 3.83 9.31 4.86
CA LEU A 475 3.64 7.99 4.26
C LEU A 475 3.67 8.05 2.75
N ARG A 476 3.12 9.10 2.12
CA ARG A 476 3.25 9.31 0.67
C ARG A 476 4.71 9.50 0.26
N GLN A 477 5.45 10.33 0.99
CA GLN A 477 6.88 10.54 0.74
C GLN A 477 7.69 9.25 0.97
N LEU A 478 7.38 8.49 2.03
CA LEU A 478 8.00 7.19 2.28
C LEU A 478 7.67 6.24 1.14
N HIS A 479 6.44 6.21 0.67
CA HIS A 479 6.02 5.37 -0.43
C HIS A 479 6.79 5.70 -1.73
N SER A 480 6.91 6.98 -2.08
CA SER A 480 7.75 7.43 -3.19
C SER A 480 9.21 7.00 -3.00
N ALA A 481 9.78 7.19 -1.81
CA ALA A 481 11.14 6.74 -1.50
C ALA A 481 11.30 5.23 -1.71
N HIS A 482 10.37 4.43 -1.19
CA HIS A 482 10.34 2.97 -1.34
C HIS A 482 10.17 2.52 -2.80
N SER A 483 9.50 3.32 -3.63
CA SER A 483 9.35 3.08 -5.07
C SER A 483 10.62 3.44 -5.87
N GLY A 484 11.67 3.93 -5.20
CA GLY A 484 12.91 4.40 -5.82
C GLY A 484 12.84 5.84 -6.34
N GLU A 485 11.74 6.54 -6.08
CA GLU A 485 11.61 7.96 -6.37
C GLU A 485 12.34 8.79 -5.30
N VAL A 486 12.62 10.05 -5.63
CA VAL A 486 13.20 10.99 -4.67
C VAL A 486 12.07 11.51 -3.79
N ALA A 487 12.21 11.32 -2.48
CA ALA A 487 11.28 11.86 -1.50
C ALA A 487 11.93 13.03 -0.75
N GLU A 488 11.14 14.07 -0.48
CA GLU A 488 11.59 15.24 0.24
C GLU A 488 10.85 15.35 1.57
N PHE A 489 11.61 15.36 2.66
CA PHE A 489 11.10 15.47 4.02
C PHE A 489 11.62 16.75 4.64
N SER A 490 10.74 17.61 5.20
CA SER A 490 11.25 18.63 6.11
C SER A 490 11.69 17.98 7.43
N ALA A 491 12.80 18.42 8.00
CA ALA A 491 13.26 17.95 9.31
C ALA A 491 12.18 18.10 10.39
N ASP A 492 11.38 19.15 10.29
CA ASP A 492 10.25 19.45 11.17
C ASP A 492 9.09 18.43 11.02
N ALA A 493 8.75 18.02 9.79
CA ALA A 493 7.78 16.95 9.56
C ALA A 493 8.25 15.62 10.17
N PHE A 494 9.54 15.30 10.04
CA PHE A 494 10.13 14.11 10.62
C PHE A 494 10.10 14.13 12.16
N ILE A 495 10.43 15.27 12.80
CA ILE A 495 10.36 15.39 14.27
C ILE A 495 8.92 15.26 14.76
N ARG A 496 7.95 15.89 14.08
CA ARG A 496 6.53 15.77 14.42
C ARG A 496 6.03 14.33 14.33
N LEU A 497 6.42 13.64 13.27
CA LEU A 497 6.13 12.21 13.08
C LEU A 497 6.66 11.37 14.25
N GLN A 498 7.91 11.61 14.68
CA GLN A 498 8.49 10.90 15.82
C GLN A 498 7.68 11.12 17.11
N HIS A 499 7.31 12.37 17.40
CA HIS A 499 6.46 12.67 18.55
C HIS A 499 5.08 12.01 18.43
N LEU A 500 4.49 11.99 17.24
CA LEU A 500 3.20 11.36 16.99
C LEU A 500 3.24 9.85 17.29
N ILE A 501 4.26 9.13 16.79
CA ILE A 501 4.44 7.70 17.03
C ILE A 501 4.70 7.42 18.52
N GLN A 502 5.51 8.25 19.18
CA GLN A 502 5.76 8.13 20.63
C GLN A 502 4.51 8.38 21.47
N ASN A 503 3.70 9.37 21.11
CA ASN A 503 2.45 9.67 21.81
C ASN A 503 1.44 8.53 21.61
N TRP A 504 1.32 8.00 20.40
CA TRP A 504 0.51 6.81 20.14
C TRP A 504 0.88 5.63 21.04
N TRP A 505 2.18 5.37 21.26
CA TRP A 505 2.62 4.35 22.20
C TRP A 505 2.21 4.69 23.65
N LYS A 506 2.39 5.94 24.08
CA LYS A 506 2.01 6.36 25.45
C LYS A 506 0.51 6.21 25.71
N ASP A 507 -0.31 6.49 24.69
CA ASP A 507 -1.76 6.41 24.71
C ASP A 507 -2.27 4.96 24.58
N THR A 508 -1.40 4.01 24.24
CA THR A 508 -1.75 2.59 24.24
C THR A 508 -1.97 2.12 25.68
N PRO A 509 -3.04 1.35 25.99
CA PRO A 509 -3.32 0.88 27.34
C PRO A 509 -2.16 0.09 27.94
N LEU A 510 -2.03 0.12 29.27
CA LEU A 510 -0.92 -0.53 29.96
C LEU A 510 -0.97 -2.06 29.79
N GLU A 511 -2.16 -2.64 29.77
CA GLU A 511 -2.40 -4.06 29.55
C GLU A 511 -2.00 -4.54 28.14
N GLU A 512 -1.87 -3.62 27.18
CA GLU A 512 -1.42 -3.93 25.81
C GLU A 512 0.06 -3.60 25.59
N ARG A 513 0.70 -2.94 26.55
CA ARG A 513 2.12 -2.58 26.48
C ARG A 513 2.96 -3.59 27.26
N ILE A 514 4.02 -4.07 26.61
CA ILE A 514 5.06 -4.85 27.28
C ILE A 514 5.99 -3.92 28.08
N PHE A 515 6.31 -2.75 27.51
CA PHE A 515 7.24 -1.79 28.08
C PHE A 515 6.61 -0.41 28.28
N LEU A 516 7.01 0.31 29.33
CA LEU A 516 6.66 1.73 29.46
C LEU A 516 7.32 2.58 28.38
N ASN A 517 8.60 2.29 28.09
CA ASN A 517 9.36 2.89 27.01
C ASN A 517 9.68 1.81 25.96
N PRO A 518 9.23 1.96 24.70
CA PRO A 518 9.41 0.92 23.69
C PRO A 518 10.88 0.76 23.25
N PHE A 519 11.75 1.73 23.58
CA PHE A 519 13.18 1.65 23.29
C PHE A 519 14.03 1.11 24.45
N ASP A 520 13.43 0.67 25.55
CA ASP A 520 14.18 0.12 26.66
C ASP A 520 14.65 -1.32 26.35
N ILE A 521 15.67 -1.44 25.51
CA ILE A 521 16.26 -2.73 25.10
C ILE A 521 17.07 -3.36 26.25
N LYS A 522 17.39 -2.57 27.28
CA LYS A 522 18.21 -3.01 28.41
C LYS A 522 17.39 -3.69 29.50
N THR A 523 16.07 -3.51 29.52
CA THR A 523 15.21 -4.28 30.42
C THR A 523 15.36 -5.75 30.05
N GLU A 524 15.63 -6.56 31.07
CA GLU A 524 16.08 -7.94 30.97
C GLU A 524 15.12 -8.74 30.07
N LYS A 525 15.65 -9.64 29.22
CA LYS A 525 14.85 -10.61 28.42
C LYS A 525 13.68 -11.23 29.20
N GLY A 526 13.80 -11.30 30.52
CA GLY A 526 12.75 -11.72 31.45
C GLY A 526 11.43 -10.95 31.35
N ASP A 527 11.37 -9.72 30.84
CA ASP A 527 10.09 -9.03 30.64
C ASP A 527 9.31 -9.57 29.44
N LEU A 528 10.00 -9.91 28.34
CA LEU A 528 9.36 -10.62 27.21
C LEU A 528 8.88 -12.01 27.63
N ASP A 529 9.59 -12.67 28.55
CA ASP A 529 9.22 -13.98 29.10
C ASP A 529 7.98 -13.94 30.01
N LYS A 530 7.61 -12.76 30.53
CA LYS A 530 6.40 -12.57 31.36
C LYS A 530 5.15 -12.36 30.52
N VAL A 531 5.29 -12.10 29.23
CA VAL A 531 4.16 -11.83 28.33
C VAL A 531 3.36 -13.12 28.14
N GLN A 532 2.12 -13.12 28.61
CA GLN A 532 1.23 -14.28 28.55
C GLN A 532 0.39 -14.33 27.28
N HIS A 533 0.26 -13.20 26.59
CA HIS A 533 -0.64 -13.07 25.46
C HIS A 533 0.07 -12.51 24.24
N SER A 534 -0.07 -13.22 23.12
CA SER A 534 0.47 -12.85 21.82
C SER A 534 0.15 -11.43 21.35
N TYR A 535 -1.05 -10.92 21.67
CA TYR A 535 -1.49 -9.59 21.22
C TYR A 535 -0.62 -8.44 21.77
N GLN A 536 0.01 -8.60 22.93
CA GLN A 536 0.88 -7.56 23.51
C GLN A 536 2.12 -7.35 22.63
N PHE A 537 2.57 -8.40 21.96
CA PHE A 537 3.63 -8.30 20.96
C PHE A 537 3.18 -7.54 19.71
N MET A 538 1.90 -7.60 19.33
CA MET A 538 1.41 -6.94 18.11
C MET A 538 1.52 -5.42 18.19
N ALA A 539 1.25 -4.81 19.35
CA ALA A 539 1.42 -3.36 19.52
C ALA A 539 2.90 -2.95 19.41
N LEU A 540 3.79 -3.75 20.00
CA LEU A 540 5.24 -3.53 19.94
C LEU A 540 5.80 -3.77 18.53
N LEU A 541 5.32 -4.80 17.84
CA LEU A 541 5.61 -5.08 16.43
C LEU A 541 5.23 -3.87 15.58
N ALA A 542 3.98 -3.40 15.68
CA ALA A 542 3.50 -2.24 14.93
C ALA A 542 4.37 -1.00 15.20
N PHE A 543 4.68 -0.70 16.47
CA PHE A 543 5.53 0.42 16.85
C PHE A 543 6.90 0.37 16.12
N HIS A 544 7.63 -0.73 16.27
CA HIS A 544 8.98 -0.83 15.73
C HIS A 544 8.99 -1.02 14.21
N SER A 545 7.97 -1.65 13.63
CA SER A 545 7.80 -1.72 12.18
C SER A 545 7.63 -0.31 11.58
N PHE A 546 6.79 0.54 12.17
CA PHE A 546 6.69 1.94 11.74
C PHE A 546 8.04 2.67 11.86
N GLN A 547 8.76 2.47 12.97
CA GLN A 547 10.08 3.08 13.16
C GLN A 547 11.08 2.65 12.07
N ILE A 548 11.13 1.36 11.74
CA ILE A 548 12.00 0.87 10.64
C ILE A 548 11.56 1.45 9.31
N SER A 549 10.28 1.41 8.96
CA SER A 549 9.77 1.93 7.68
C SER A 549 10.08 3.42 7.51
N VAL A 550 10.03 4.21 8.58
CA VAL A 550 10.35 5.65 8.54
C VAL A 550 11.86 5.88 8.46
N HIS A 551 12.63 5.29 9.38
CA HIS A 551 14.05 5.62 9.53
C HIS A 551 14.93 4.99 8.45
N SER A 552 14.51 3.87 7.87
CA SER A 552 15.23 3.22 6.78
C SER A 552 15.35 4.15 5.55
N CYS A 553 14.35 4.97 5.24
CA CYS A 553 14.45 5.90 4.11
C CYS A 553 15.62 6.90 4.21
N PHE A 554 16.14 7.16 5.41
CA PHE A 554 17.24 8.10 5.64
C PHE A 554 18.63 7.47 5.63
N ILE A 555 18.76 6.13 5.70
CA ILE A 555 20.07 5.46 5.85
C ILE A 555 20.66 4.90 4.53
N SER A 556 20.00 5.12 3.38
CA SER A 556 20.42 4.59 2.06
C SER A 556 21.82 5.05 1.61
N GLY A 557 22.66 4.09 1.18
CA GLY A 557 24.12 4.24 0.99
C GLY A 557 24.66 5.13 -0.13
N ASP A 558 23.84 5.84 -0.91
CA ASP A 558 24.35 6.84 -1.87
C ASP A 558 24.66 8.20 -1.21
N ASN A 559 24.20 8.37 0.03
CA ASN A 559 24.37 9.62 0.76
C ASN A 559 25.84 9.89 1.12
N ASP A 560 26.70 8.88 1.20
CA ASP A 560 28.13 9.09 1.54
C ASP A 560 28.86 9.95 0.50
N HIS A 561 28.53 9.82 -0.80
CA HIS A 561 29.13 10.63 -1.85
C HIS A 561 28.50 12.03 -1.96
N LEU A 562 27.17 12.13 -1.77
CA LEU A 562 26.46 13.42 -1.81
C LEU A 562 26.72 14.29 -0.58
N HIS A 563 26.96 13.69 0.59
CA HIS A 563 27.31 14.42 1.82
C HIS A 563 28.70 15.05 1.77
N GLN A 564 29.64 14.50 0.99
CA GLN A 564 30.99 15.05 0.89
C GLN A 564 31.07 16.31 0.01
N GLU A 565 30.20 16.48 -1.01
CA GLU A 565 30.35 17.56 -1.99
C GLU A 565 29.56 18.85 -1.71
N LYS A 566 28.54 18.85 -0.84
CA LYS A 566 27.67 20.04 -0.58
C LYS A 566 27.62 20.52 0.88
N GLN A 567 28.71 20.31 1.62
CA GLN A 567 28.78 20.48 3.08
C GLN A 567 28.94 21.92 3.60
N SER A 568 28.36 22.94 2.94
CA SER A 568 28.29 24.28 3.52
C SER A 568 27.01 24.40 4.35
N THR A 569 27.18 24.33 5.69
CA THR A 569 26.23 24.69 6.78
C THR A 569 24.89 23.97 6.94
N CYS A 570 24.27 23.41 5.90
CA CYS A 570 23.03 22.60 6.03
C CYS A 570 23.27 21.18 6.62
N SER A 571 24.51 20.87 7.02
CA SER A 571 24.98 19.50 7.28
C SER A 571 24.71 18.97 8.69
N GLU A 572 24.69 19.79 9.73
CA GLU A 572 24.70 19.27 11.12
C GLU A 572 23.39 18.59 11.52
N GLN A 573 22.25 19.21 11.20
CA GLN A 573 20.93 18.64 11.50
C GLN A 573 20.64 17.38 10.68
N ALA A 574 20.98 17.41 9.39
CA ALA A 574 20.85 16.25 8.51
C ALA A 574 21.71 15.08 9.02
N ASN A 575 22.96 15.34 9.42
CA ASN A 575 23.83 14.34 10.02
C ASN A 575 23.24 13.80 11.33
N ALA A 576 22.71 14.66 12.20
CA ALA A 576 22.08 14.23 13.45
C ALA A 576 20.88 13.29 13.19
N ILE A 577 20.03 13.61 12.21
CA ILE A 577 18.88 12.78 11.80
C ILE A 577 19.36 11.46 11.20
N TYR A 578 20.40 11.48 10.37
CA TYR A 578 21.01 10.28 9.81
C TYR A 578 21.53 9.33 10.90
N TYR A 579 22.36 9.82 11.83
CA TYR A 579 22.89 9.01 12.94
C TYR A 579 21.78 8.50 13.86
N GLN A 580 20.79 9.34 14.16
CA GLN A 580 19.62 8.91 14.93
C GLN A 580 18.87 7.79 14.20
N SER A 581 18.70 7.89 12.89
CA SER A 581 17.97 6.91 12.10
C SER A 581 18.68 5.57 12.05
N MET A 582 20.00 5.56 11.90
CA MET A 582 20.78 4.32 11.99
C MET A 582 20.60 3.62 13.35
N ARG A 583 20.67 4.40 14.44
CA ARG A 583 20.49 3.87 15.81
C ARG A 583 19.08 3.33 16.02
N VAL A 584 18.04 4.05 15.58
CA VAL A 584 16.64 3.63 15.73
C VAL A 584 16.35 2.38 14.89
N CYS A 585 16.82 2.31 13.64
CA CYS A 585 16.68 1.13 12.79
C CYS A 585 17.35 -0.09 13.43
N LEU A 586 18.59 0.05 13.90
CA LEU A 586 19.32 -1.04 14.55
C LEU A 586 18.58 -1.53 15.80
N ASN A 587 18.21 -0.60 16.68
CA ASN A 587 17.53 -0.91 17.94
C ASN A 587 16.14 -1.54 17.73
N SER A 588 15.36 -1.00 16.80
CA SER A 588 14.04 -1.55 16.45
C SER A 588 14.17 -2.93 15.81
N SER A 589 15.18 -3.15 14.96
CA SER A 589 15.45 -4.46 14.37
C SER A 589 15.77 -5.51 15.44
N LYS A 590 16.59 -5.17 16.45
CA LYS A 590 16.88 -6.08 17.57
C LYS A 590 15.62 -6.46 18.34
N MET A 591 14.84 -5.45 18.73
CA MET A 591 13.60 -5.67 19.49
C MET A 591 12.63 -6.54 18.69
N LEU A 592 12.43 -6.24 17.40
CA LEU A 592 11.56 -7.05 16.56
C LEU A 592 12.06 -8.48 16.38
N LEU A 593 13.37 -8.71 16.29
CA LEU A 593 13.92 -10.08 16.23
C LEU A 593 13.68 -10.85 17.53
N ASP A 594 13.88 -10.22 18.68
CA ASP A 594 13.62 -10.84 19.98
C ASP A 594 12.13 -11.15 20.17
N VAL A 595 11.26 -10.21 19.78
CA VAL A 595 9.80 -10.41 19.76
C VAL A 595 9.39 -11.52 18.81
N SER A 596 9.95 -11.55 17.60
CA SER A 596 9.62 -12.58 16.59
C SER A 596 10.06 -13.98 17.05
N GLU A 597 11.23 -14.08 17.69
CA GLU A 597 11.70 -15.33 18.31
C GLU A 597 10.75 -15.78 19.43
N LYS A 598 10.26 -14.85 20.25
CA LYS A 598 9.28 -15.14 21.32
C LYS A 598 7.94 -15.57 20.76
N ILE A 599 7.39 -14.86 19.79
CA ILE A 599 6.14 -15.24 19.12
C ILE A 599 6.24 -16.66 18.54
N TYR A 600 7.37 -17.00 17.92
CA TYR A 600 7.57 -18.34 17.37
C TYR A 600 7.60 -19.46 18.42
N GLN A 601 7.98 -19.13 19.67
CA GLN A 601 7.96 -20.04 20.82
C GLN A 601 6.56 -20.19 21.43
N LEU A 602 5.63 -19.27 21.15
CA LEU A 602 4.26 -19.38 21.61
C LEU A 602 3.47 -20.32 20.69
N ASP A 603 2.74 -21.24 21.30
CA ASP A 603 1.89 -22.18 20.57
C ASP A 603 0.61 -21.54 20.01
N ASP A 604 0.28 -20.32 20.44
CA ASP A 604 -0.94 -19.61 20.04
C ASP A 604 -0.84 -18.93 18.66
N ILE A 605 0.39 -18.66 18.17
CA ILE A 605 0.62 -18.12 16.83
C ILE A 605 1.24 -19.20 15.94
N CYS A 606 0.39 -19.89 15.18
CA CYS A 606 0.81 -20.81 14.11
C CYS A 606 1.35 -20.08 12.87
N ARG A 607 1.04 -18.78 12.69
CA ARG A 607 1.40 -18.01 11.50
C ARG A 607 2.12 -16.72 11.87
N PHE A 608 3.43 -16.71 11.62
CA PHE A 608 4.24 -15.51 11.69
C PHE A 608 4.38 -14.92 10.28
N ASP A 609 4.09 -13.63 10.11
CA ASP A 609 4.24 -12.98 8.81
C ASP A 609 5.71 -12.65 8.55
N TYR A 610 6.32 -13.38 7.62
CA TYR A 610 7.70 -13.18 7.20
C TYR A 610 7.93 -11.79 6.59
N GLY A 611 6.89 -11.09 6.12
CA GLY A 611 7.02 -9.73 5.60
C GLY A 611 7.71 -8.78 6.59
N PHE A 612 7.45 -8.95 7.89
CA PHE A 612 8.15 -8.19 8.92
C PHE A 612 9.64 -8.51 9.01
N LEU A 613 10.02 -9.79 8.95
CA LEU A 613 11.43 -10.22 8.96
C LEU A 613 12.18 -9.75 7.72
N MET A 614 11.50 -9.66 6.58
CA MET A 614 12.10 -9.10 5.37
C MET A 614 12.43 -7.62 5.56
N GLY A 615 11.50 -6.82 6.08
CA GLY A 615 11.77 -5.40 6.37
C GLY A 615 12.89 -5.20 7.41
N ILE A 616 12.96 -6.08 8.42
CA ILE A 616 14.05 -6.08 9.41
C ILE A 616 15.39 -6.40 8.75
N LEU A 617 15.44 -7.46 7.95
CA LEU A 617 16.66 -7.88 7.28
C LEU A 617 17.16 -6.82 6.33
N GLU A 618 16.26 -6.18 5.60
CA GLU A 618 16.58 -5.14 4.65
C GLU A 618 17.19 -3.91 5.33
N ALA A 619 16.58 -3.45 6.44
CA ALA A 619 17.15 -2.39 7.26
C ALA A 619 18.54 -2.78 7.84
N LEU A 620 18.69 -4.00 8.34
CA LEU A 620 19.96 -4.50 8.87
C LEU A 620 21.04 -4.61 7.80
N ALA A 621 20.70 -5.07 6.60
CA ALA A 621 21.63 -5.23 5.48
C ALA A 621 22.17 -3.88 5.00
N VAL A 622 21.36 -2.81 5.04
CA VAL A 622 21.87 -1.47 4.76
C VAL A 622 22.77 -0.96 5.89
N LEU A 623 22.46 -1.30 7.15
CA LEU A 623 23.31 -0.92 8.28
C LEU A 623 24.68 -1.63 8.28
N THR A 624 24.83 -2.81 7.66
CA THR A 624 26.14 -3.49 7.62
C THR A 624 27.20 -2.77 6.80
N VAL A 625 26.78 -1.88 5.89
CA VAL A 625 27.68 -1.04 5.08
C VAL A 625 27.83 0.38 5.64
N SER A 626 27.34 0.63 6.86
CA SER A 626 27.46 1.93 7.53
C SER A 626 28.92 2.32 7.77
N SER A 627 29.20 3.63 7.70
CA SER A 627 30.49 4.22 8.08
C SER A 627 30.79 4.10 9.59
N ASP A 628 29.77 3.94 10.43
CA ASP A 628 29.93 3.63 11.84
C ASP A 628 30.25 2.13 12.03
N GLN A 629 31.53 1.84 12.34
CA GLN A 629 32.03 0.47 12.51
C GLN A 629 31.30 -0.33 13.59
N TYR A 630 30.81 0.34 14.65
CA TYR A 630 30.06 -0.34 15.71
C TYR A 630 28.69 -0.78 15.19
N ILE A 631 27.96 0.12 14.52
CA ILE A 631 26.66 -0.17 13.92
C ILE A 631 26.78 -1.26 12.86
N ALA A 632 27.77 -1.16 11.96
CA ALA A 632 28.00 -2.14 10.90
C ALA A 632 28.28 -3.55 11.45
N LYS A 633 29.16 -3.64 12.45
CA LYS A 633 29.49 -4.91 13.11
C LYS A 633 28.27 -5.50 13.83
N GLU A 634 27.53 -4.68 14.55
CA GLU A 634 26.35 -5.14 15.29
C GLU A 634 25.23 -5.58 14.34
N ALA A 635 24.94 -4.80 13.31
CA ALA A 635 23.97 -5.17 12.27
C ALA A 635 24.31 -6.51 11.62
N SER A 636 25.59 -6.77 11.34
CA SER A 636 26.05 -8.04 10.75
C SER A 636 25.75 -9.26 11.63
N ILE A 637 25.78 -9.11 12.96
CA ILE A 637 25.39 -10.17 13.90
C ILE A 637 23.88 -10.44 13.80
N TYR A 638 23.08 -9.37 13.75
CA TYR A 638 21.62 -9.49 13.68
C TYR A 638 21.10 -9.93 12.32
N VAL A 639 21.82 -9.67 11.22
CA VAL A 639 21.52 -10.26 9.90
C VAL A 639 21.51 -11.80 10.00
N LYS A 640 22.53 -12.40 10.64
CA LYS A 640 22.59 -13.86 10.84
C LYS A 640 21.45 -14.39 11.71
N LYS A 641 21.11 -13.65 12.77
CA LYS A 641 19.96 -13.99 13.63
C LYS A 641 18.64 -13.93 12.84
N CYS A 642 18.41 -12.86 12.08
CA CYS A 642 17.23 -12.69 11.24
C CYS A 642 17.12 -13.82 10.21
N PHE A 643 18.22 -14.16 9.54
CA PHE A 643 18.26 -15.24 8.56
C PHE A 643 17.95 -16.61 9.19
N THR A 644 18.48 -16.88 10.39
CA THR A 644 18.16 -18.10 11.13
C THR A 644 16.67 -18.19 11.43
N LEU A 645 16.06 -17.08 11.85
CA LEU A 645 14.63 -17.02 12.15
C LEU A 645 13.76 -17.14 10.88
N LEU A 646 14.14 -16.50 9.78
CA LEU A 646 13.51 -16.68 8.47
C LEU A 646 13.59 -18.14 8.02
N ARG A 647 14.74 -18.80 8.18
CA ARG A 647 14.89 -20.22 7.88
C ARG A 647 13.94 -21.07 8.72
N MET A 648 13.87 -20.81 10.02
CA MET A 648 12.99 -21.54 10.95
C MET A 648 11.49 -21.33 10.67
N THR A 649 11.10 -20.14 10.19
CA THR A 649 9.69 -19.78 9.95
C THR A 649 9.21 -20.17 8.55
N MET A 650 10.04 -20.00 7.52
CA MET A 650 9.67 -20.28 6.13
C MET A 650 9.91 -21.74 5.72
N PHE A 651 10.88 -22.44 6.33
CA PHE A 651 11.39 -23.72 5.83
C PHE A 651 11.29 -24.88 6.82
N GLN A 652 10.44 -24.78 7.85
CA GLN A 652 10.35 -25.77 8.93
C GLN A 652 10.18 -27.22 8.42
N ASP A 653 9.44 -27.42 7.31
CA ASP A 653 9.21 -28.74 6.68
C ASP A 653 9.83 -28.89 5.27
N MET A 654 10.64 -27.93 4.83
CA MET A 654 11.20 -27.88 3.47
C MET A 654 12.48 -28.72 3.33
N THR A 655 12.52 -29.91 3.95
CA THR A 655 13.59 -30.91 3.74
C THR A 655 13.71 -31.33 2.27
N SER A 656 12.70 -31.04 1.46
CA SER A 656 12.62 -31.34 0.02
C SER A 656 13.07 -30.20 -0.89
N VAL A 657 13.48 -29.02 -0.38
CA VAL A 657 14.01 -27.99 -1.28
C VAL A 657 15.35 -28.47 -1.80
N PRO A 658 15.55 -28.56 -3.13
CA PRO A 658 16.81 -28.98 -3.70
C PRO A 658 17.95 -28.13 -3.14
N GLU A 659 18.92 -28.75 -2.48
CA GLU A 659 20.09 -28.07 -1.89
C GLU A 659 20.83 -27.20 -2.93
N LYS A 660 20.73 -27.57 -4.22
CA LYS A 660 21.23 -26.82 -5.38
C LYS A 660 20.63 -25.43 -5.57
N LEU A 661 19.44 -25.20 -5.04
CA LEU A 661 18.76 -23.90 -5.05
C LEU A 661 19.14 -23.03 -3.84
N ILE A 662 19.71 -23.63 -2.80
CA ILE A 662 20.04 -22.98 -1.52
C ILE A 662 21.51 -22.55 -1.48
N VAL A 663 22.44 -23.27 -2.14
CA VAL A 663 23.89 -23.05 -1.94
C VAL A 663 24.66 -23.01 -3.27
N GLY A 664 25.28 -21.86 -3.56
CA GLY A 664 26.59 -21.81 -4.22
C GLY A 664 26.67 -21.54 -5.73
N GLN A 665 25.57 -21.48 -6.48
CA GLN A 665 25.66 -20.90 -7.83
C GLN A 665 25.63 -19.37 -7.71
N LYS A 666 26.70 -18.70 -8.18
CA LYS A 666 26.65 -17.25 -8.38
C LYS A 666 25.36 -16.94 -9.14
N PRO A 667 24.48 -16.06 -8.63
CA PRO A 667 23.23 -15.76 -9.30
C PRO A 667 23.58 -15.36 -10.73
N ASP A 668 23.25 -16.22 -11.67
CA ASP A 668 23.46 -15.91 -13.07
C ASP A 668 22.65 -14.64 -13.33
N LYS A 669 23.22 -13.69 -14.08
CA LYS A 669 22.56 -12.41 -14.35
C LYS A 669 21.21 -12.61 -15.06
N HIS A 670 20.93 -13.81 -15.56
CA HIS A 670 19.76 -14.20 -16.34
C HIS A 670 18.72 -15.06 -15.60
N LEU A 671 18.90 -15.38 -14.31
CA LEU A 671 17.98 -16.27 -13.60
C LEU A 671 16.86 -15.50 -12.87
N VAL A 672 15.71 -15.39 -13.54
CA VAL A 672 14.36 -15.56 -12.97
C VAL A 672 13.53 -16.12 -14.12
N THR A 673 13.54 -17.43 -14.32
CA THR A 673 12.58 -18.07 -15.24
C THR A 673 11.55 -18.80 -14.40
N LEU A 674 10.29 -18.36 -14.52
CA LEU A 674 9.10 -18.91 -13.85
C LEU A 674 8.96 -20.44 -13.80
N PRO A 675 9.39 -21.22 -14.81
CA PRO A 675 9.21 -22.67 -14.78
C PRO A 675 9.86 -23.37 -13.58
N LEU A 676 10.84 -22.74 -12.93
CA LEU A 676 11.46 -23.25 -11.70
C LEU A 676 10.51 -23.20 -10.50
N TYR A 677 9.59 -22.23 -10.46
CA TYR A 677 8.66 -22.04 -9.36
C TYR A 677 7.32 -22.76 -9.57
N ASP A 678 7.02 -23.23 -10.78
CA ASP A 678 5.79 -23.96 -11.09
C ASP A 678 5.67 -25.26 -10.26
N ASN A 679 6.82 -25.86 -9.95
CA ASN A 679 6.91 -27.05 -9.10
C ASN A 679 7.15 -26.70 -7.62
N CYS A 680 7.34 -25.42 -7.30
CA CYS A 680 7.51 -24.99 -5.91
C CYS A 680 6.15 -24.98 -5.20
N PRO A 681 6.05 -25.59 -4.02
CA PRO A 681 4.80 -25.59 -3.27
C PRO A 681 4.31 -24.19 -2.88
N SER A 682 5.23 -23.27 -2.62
CA SER A 682 4.93 -21.87 -2.33
C SER A 682 5.84 -20.96 -3.17
N PRO A 683 5.43 -20.63 -4.40
CA PRO A 683 6.25 -19.86 -5.33
C PRO A 683 6.68 -18.50 -4.78
N ALA A 684 5.79 -17.79 -4.06
CA ALA A 684 6.10 -16.49 -3.46
C ALA A 684 7.19 -16.57 -2.38
N LEU A 685 7.14 -17.57 -1.49
CA LEU A 685 8.18 -17.78 -0.47
C LEU A 685 9.54 -17.99 -1.12
N TYR A 686 9.56 -18.77 -2.20
CA TYR A 686 10.80 -19.13 -2.86
C TYR A 686 11.40 -17.95 -3.64
N ILE A 687 10.61 -17.17 -4.40
CA ILE A 687 11.11 -15.92 -5.03
C ILE A 687 11.63 -14.96 -3.96
N MET A 688 10.90 -14.80 -2.86
CA MET A 688 11.31 -13.90 -1.79
C MET A 688 12.65 -14.32 -1.17
N TRP A 689 12.85 -15.62 -0.93
CA TRP A 689 14.12 -16.15 -0.47
C TRP A 689 15.27 -15.89 -1.43
N GLU A 690 15.05 -16.12 -2.73
CA GLU A 690 16.06 -15.86 -3.76
C GLU A 690 16.41 -14.38 -3.86
N SER A 691 15.41 -13.50 -3.90
CA SER A 691 15.59 -12.05 -3.88
C SER A 691 16.44 -11.62 -2.70
N MET A 692 16.16 -12.17 -1.52
CA MET A 692 16.90 -11.90 -0.30
C MET A 692 18.36 -12.33 -0.39
N VAL A 693 18.63 -13.60 -0.75
CA VAL A 693 20.00 -14.13 -0.86
C VAL A 693 20.80 -13.31 -1.87
N ARG A 694 20.18 -12.94 -2.98
CA ARG A 694 20.79 -12.08 -3.99
C ARG A 694 21.14 -10.69 -3.44
N SER A 695 20.21 -10.01 -2.78
CA SER A 695 20.48 -8.68 -2.20
C SER A 695 21.59 -8.71 -1.15
N LEU A 696 21.62 -9.74 -0.30
CA LEU A 696 22.71 -9.92 0.68
C LEU A 696 24.05 -10.15 -0.03
N SER A 697 24.08 -10.97 -1.09
CA SER A 697 25.29 -11.19 -1.88
C SER A 697 25.77 -9.93 -2.60
N GLU A 698 24.86 -9.07 -3.09
CA GLU A 698 25.21 -7.78 -3.71
C GLU A 698 25.83 -6.81 -2.70
N LEU A 699 25.51 -6.97 -1.41
CA LEU A 699 26.12 -6.24 -0.30
C LEU A 699 27.42 -6.90 0.23
N GLY A 700 27.89 -7.98 -0.41
CA GLY A 700 29.08 -8.74 0.03
C GLY A 700 28.84 -9.60 1.27
N ILE A 701 27.59 -9.80 1.67
CA ILE A 701 27.20 -10.67 2.78
C ILE A 701 26.96 -12.06 2.22
N HIS A 702 27.94 -12.95 2.41
CA HIS A 702 27.79 -14.37 2.08
C HIS A 702 27.06 -15.08 3.23
N VAL A 703 25.90 -15.67 2.92
CA VAL A 703 25.17 -16.52 3.84
C VAL A 703 25.45 -17.96 3.45
N GLU A 704 26.08 -18.71 4.36
CA GLU A 704 26.38 -20.14 4.21
C GLU A 704 25.19 -21.03 4.62
#